data_AF-A0A9X4AWI1-F1
#
_entry.id   AF-A0A9X4AWI1-F1
#
_cell.length_a   1.000
_cell.length_b   1.000
_cell.length_c   1.000
_cell.angle_alpha   90.00
_cell.angle_beta   90.00
_cell.angle_gamma   90.00
#
_symmetry.space_group_name_H-M   'P 1'
#
loop_
_entity.id
_entity.type
_entity.pdbx_description
1 polymer ?
#
loop_
_entity_poly.entity_id
_entity_poly.type
_entity_poly.pdbx_seq_one_letter_code
_entity_poly.pdbx_strand_id
1 'polypeptide(L)'
;MAQAYRIKLPWRGDSLPGNTFMTYTQRAHGNCPPEWPYCELDIWAERWDSSLGAWTESKTPGQATRTTTPSDHVTWDMPIYSPVDGEVIACWRRMPDDDLSGDMVNCPGGDPGKLCMDAGNFVAIRTEDDKVVVLAHLKQDSISTTLCPNPDMYIYTNPPACPELGDGWTKIVPESVLTTPRTIRKGDPVGRIGDTGRAAWPHLHMHVKPYDETSLGEPCVGQAEMLEFDEGWMQWKDSSSNADNDGWWQMDGSGWYFGAGHQTLLWSDPQGIRRDSIDVSVGISSSVMVTTDPFYDTVQGAAVYINADHNLEAVGYTIESDDTFTLGTTVEKSTATAVDAATINPTEKDFVATIRNGNGKLQLVPYAFGLNNSLVEGTLGYTSSTDVTLVKATTAPNHDGVTVAQRNTSTGYLQVTNFGATQAFTNLSVDLRGSAISSSAISDVDIARVVAGKALGGDTGTFKGVVTAERRVSDNAVVVRSWSISTNGSTVSQAGSVVASKAGGGTLTASDVDISVVGNAGREFAVVSAREVTTNDLWVQVYQISSLGTLTRLSEWDAGPISALSSVKVGDRDVAVGVVTGGILSVLSFSVDANGIVGRSGTRDAGAISAVALGATPSSEHLVAAVTNSVGNVELIHYITNYSTAL
;
A
#
# COMPACT_ATOMS: atom_id res chain seq x y z
N MET A 1 -2.99 -2.28 -32.26
CA MET A 1 -3.23 -3.52 -31.49
C MET A 1 -4.23 -3.17 -30.40
N ALA A 2 -5.17 -4.05 -30.08
CA ALA A 2 -6.01 -3.86 -28.90
C ALA A 2 -5.09 -3.81 -27.66
N GLN A 3 -5.34 -2.86 -26.77
CA GLN A 3 -4.58 -2.73 -25.54
C GLN A 3 -5.00 -3.86 -24.59
N ALA A 4 -4.04 -4.48 -23.89
CA ALA A 4 -4.34 -5.46 -22.86
C ALA A 4 -5.17 -4.82 -21.74
N TYR A 5 -6.05 -5.61 -21.13
CA TYR A 5 -6.82 -5.17 -19.99
C TYR A 5 -5.97 -5.23 -18.72
N ARG A 6 -5.72 -4.06 -18.13
CA ARG A 6 -4.86 -3.92 -16.95
C ARG A 6 -5.63 -4.26 -15.69
N ILE A 7 -5.05 -5.12 -14.87
CA ILE A 7 -5.62 -5.55 -13.60
C ILE A 7 -4.54 -5.75 -12.55
N LYS A 8 -4.93 -5.65 -11.28
CA LYS A 8 -4.03 -5.97 -10.18
C LYS A 8 -3.85 -7.47 -10.02
N LEU A 9 -2.72 -7.90 -9.47
CA LEU A 9 -2.57 -9.28 -9.00
C LEU A 9 -3.60 -9.60 -7.87
N PRO A 10 -4.35 -10.70 -7.95
CA PRO A 10 -5.42 -11.03 -7.00
C PRO A 10 -4.94 -11.70 -5.70
N TRP A 11 -3.69 -11.50 -5.29
CA TRP A 11 -3.12 -11.95 -4.01
C TRP A 11 -2.29 -10.82 -3.38
N ARG A 12 -1.74 -11.04 -2.18
CA ARG A 12 -0.86 -10.11 -1.47
C ARG A 12 0.41 -10.84 -1.03
N GLY A 13 1.49 -10.12 -0.72
CA GLY A 13 2.72 -10.74 -0.23
C GLY A 13 2.53 -11.50 1.07
N ASP A 14 1.67 -11.02 1.97
CA ASP A 14 1.28 -11.71 3.21
C ASP A 14 0.47 -13.01 2.98
N SER A 15 0.07 -13.29 1.74
CA SER A 15 -0.60 -14.53 1.37
C SER A 15 0.39 -15.66 1.08
N LEU A 16 1.65 -15.33 0.78
CA LEU A 16 2.70 -16.27 0.38
C LEU A 16 3.64 -16.57 1.56
N PRO A 17 3.98 -17.85 1.80
CA PRO A 17 5.10 -18.19 2.70
C PRO A 17 6.43 -17.61 2.18
N GLY A 18 7.43 -17.47 3.06
CA GLY A 18 8.77 -17.02 2.66
C GLY A 18 9.37 -17.86 1.51
N ASN A 19 10.09 -17.20 0.60
CA ASN A 19 10.64 -17.79 -0.63
C ASN A 19 9.61 -18.47 -1.54
N THR A 20 8.36 -18.01 -1.51
CA THR A 20 7.28 -18.48 -2.38
C THR A 20 6.84 -17.34 -3.29
N PHE A 21 6.62 -17.64 -4.56
CA PHE A 21 6.15 -16.69 -5.57
C PHE A 21 5.06 -17.35 -6.41
N MET A 22 4.20 -16.54 -7.01
CA MET A 22 3.25 -17.06 -7.99
C MET A 22 3.92 -17.27 -9.34
N THR A 23 3.42 -18.20 -10.11
CA THR A 23 3.78 -18.45 -11.51
C THR A 23 2.52 -18.84 -12.27
N TYR A 24 2.60 -18.96 -13.60
CA TYR A 24 1.42 -19.23 -14.44
C TYR A 24 1.70 -20.19 -15.60
N THR A 25 0.65 -20.75 -16.18
CA THR A 25 0.73 -21.69 -17.30
C THR A 25 0.94 -20.94 -18.61
N GLN A 26 1.95 -21.34 -19.39
CA GLN A 26 2.15 -20.86 -20.77
C GLN A 26 1.38 -21.70 -21.79
N ARG A 27 0.11 -22.03 -21.50
CA ARG A 27 -0.73 -22.77 -22.45
C ARG A 27 -1.98 -21.96 -22.74
N ALA A 28 -2.34 -21.92 -24.03
CA ALA A 28 -3.65 -21.45 -24.43
C ALA A 28 -4.70 -22.40 -23.86
N HIS A 29 -5.49 -21.90 -22.93
CA HIS A 29 -6.75 -22.50 -22.51
C HIS A 29 -7.89 -21.63 -23.08
N GLY A 30 -8.90 -22.27 -23.65
CA GLY A 30 -10.10 -21.57 -24.13
C GLY A 30 -10.01 -20.89 -25.51
N ASN A 31 -10.95 -19.98 -25.74
CA ASN A 31 -11.19 -19.30 -27.02
C ASN A 31 -10.35 -18.01 -27.14
N CYS A 32 -9.04 -18.11 -26.90
CA CYS A 32 -8.15 -16.96 -27.06
C CYS A 32 -8.04 -16.51 -28.52
N PRO A 33 -7.90 -15.20 -28.79
CA PRO A 33 -7.53 -14.72 -30.10
C PRO A 33 -6.23 -15.41 -30.58
N PRO A 34 -6.09 -15.79 -31.86
CA PRO A 34 -4.87 -16.42 -32.38
C PRO A 34 -3.60 -15.60 -32.15
N GLU A 35 -3.74 -14.28 -32.03
CA GLU A 35 -2.67 -13.33 -31.77
C GLU A 35 -2.23 -13.32 -30.29
N TRP A 36 -3.05 -13.85 -29.37
CA TRP A 36 -2.88 -13.74 -27.92
C TRP A 36 -3.13 -15.09 -27.23
N PRO A 37 -2.20 -16.06 -27.31
CA PRO A 37 -2.42 -17.41 -26.77
C PRO A 37 -2.48 -17.49 -25.23
N TYR A 38 -2.45 -16.37 -24.50
CA TYR A 38 -2.42 -16.32 -23.03
C TYR A 38 -3.45 -15.34 -22.45
N CYS A 39 -4.68 -15.40 -22.95
CA CYS A 39 -5.80 -14.56 -22.52
C CYS A 39 -6.56 -15.14 -21.30
N GLU A 40 -6.38 -16.43 -21.02
CA GLU A 40 -6.85 -17.11 -19.82
C GLU A 40 -5.63 -17.71 -19.11
N LEU A 41 -5.51 -17.51 -17.79
CA LEU A 41 -4.32 -17.86 -17.00
C LEU A 41 -4.67 -18.81 -15.87
N ASP A 42 -3.91 -19.90 -15.75
CA ASP A 42 -3.89 -20.71 -14.53
C ASP A 42 -2.65 -20.33 -13.72
N ILE A 43 -2.85 -19.92 -12.48
CA ILE A 43 -1.83 -19.32 -11.61
C ILE A 43 -1.69 -20.15 -10.33
N TRP A 44 -0.46 -20.46 -9.94
CA TRP A 44 -0.17 -21.20 -8.72
C TRP A 44 1.10 -20.70 -8.04
N ALA A 45 1.28 -21.05 -6.78
CA ALA A 45 2.45 -20.72 -5.99
C ALA A 45 3.52 -21.81 -6.08
N GLU A 46 4.77 -21.40 -6.18
CA GLU A 46 5.93 -22.28 -6.05
C GLU A 46 6.90 -21.71 -5.02
N ARG A 47 7.55 -22.60 -4.27
CA ARG A 47 8.55 -22.27 -3.27
C ARG A 47 9.92 -22.76 -3.70
N TRP A 48 10.95 -21.96 -3.47
CA TRP A 48 12.33 -22.43 -3.62
C TRP A 48 12.70 -23.36 -2.45
N ASP A 49 13.11 -24.58 -2.78
CA ASP A 49 13.61 -25.54 -1.81
C ASP A 49 15.13 -25.66 -1.88
N SER A 50 15.82 -25.03 -0.93
CA SER A 50 17.29 -25.05 -0.88
C SER A 50 17.88 -26.44 -0.65
N SER A 51 17.12 -27.39 -0.09
CA SER A 51 17.60 -28.77 0.09
C SER A 51 17.57 -29.56 -1.22
N LEU A 52 16.66 -29.20 -2.13
CA LEU A 52 16.57 -29.78 -3.46
C LEU A 52 17.37 -28.99 -4.50
N GLY A 53 17.65 -27.71 -4.24
CA GLY A 53 18.17 -26.80 -5.25
C GLY A 53 17.18 -26.63 -6.41
N ALA A 54 15.88 -26.62 -6.11
CA ALA A 54 14.81 -26.59 -7.11
C ALA A 54 13.54 -25.92 -6.58
N TRP A 55 12.72 -25.44 -7.52
CA TRP A 55 11.36 -24.98 -7.26
C TRP A 55 10.41 -26.17 -7.04
N THR A 56 9.51 -26.05 -6.05
CA THR A 56 8.51 -27.07 -5.74
C THR A 56 7.14 -26.46 -5.44
N GLU A 57 6.09 -27.18 -5.83
CA GLU A 57 4.70 -26.89 -5.45
C GLU A 57 4.38 -27.39 -4.03
N SER A 58 5.29 -28.13 -3.37
CA SER A 58 5.04 -28.75 -2.06
C SER A 58 5.38 -27.82 -0.88
N LYS A 59 4.49 -27.81 0.11
CA LYS A 59 4.72 -27.21 1.43
C LYS A 59 5.82 -27.92 2.21
N THR A 60 6.06 -29.20 1.94
CA THR A 60 7.02 -30.03 2.68
C THR A 60 8.44 -29.88 2.14
N PRO A 61 9.42 -29.47 2.96
CA PRO A 61 10.81 -29.40 2.54
C PRO A 61 11.36 -30.77 2.07
N GLY A 62 12.14 -30.76 0.99
CA GLY A 62 12.78 -31.97 0.43
C GLY A 62 11.86 -32.82 -0.45
N GLN A 63 10.64 -32.37 -0.76
CA GLN A 63 9.72 -33.08 -1.63
C GLN A 63 9.64 -32.42 -3.03
N ALA A 64 10.14 -33.13 -4.04
CA ALA A 64 10.28 -32.62 -5.41
C ALA A 64 9.02 -32.77 -6.28
N THR A 65 8.04 -33.59 -5.90
CA THR A 65 6.92 -33.99 -6.76
C THR A 65 5.59 -33.39 -6.35
N ARG A 66 4.72 -33.17 -7.35
CA ARG A 66 3.28 -32.91 -7.19
C ARG A 66 2.68 -33.88 -6.17
N THR A 67 2.06 -33.32 -5.15
CA THR A 67 1.36 -34.09 -4.12
C THR A 67 -0.01 -34.51 -4.67
N THR A 68 -0.45 -35.72 -4.34
CA THR A 68 -1.81 -36.18 -4.65
C THR A 68 -2.84 -35.65 -3.64
N THR A 69 -2.39 -34.92 -2.63
CA THR A 69 -3.25 -34.26 -1.65
C THR A 69 -3.27 -32.76 -1.94
N PRO A 70 -4.44 -32.14 -2.12
CA PRO A 70 -4.54 -30.69 -2.35
C PRO A 70 -3.86 -29.88 -1.26
N SER A 71 -4.04 -30.26 0.01
CA SER A 71 -3.51 -29.53 1.17
C SER A 71 -1.99 -29.41 1.22
N ASP A 72 -1.27 -30.32 0.56
CA ASP A 72 0.19 -30.34 0.54
C ASP A 72 0.77 -29.33 -0.47
N HIS A 73 -0.06 -28.78 -1.36
CA HIS A 73 0.34 -27.71 -2.29
C HIS A 73 0.52 -26.39 -1.56
N VAL A 74 1.55 -25.62 -1.91
CA VAL A 74 1.80 -24.28 -1.35
C VAL A 74 0.62 -23.35 -1.64
N THR A 75 0.07 -23.45 -2.85
CA THR A 75 -1.07 -22.66 -3.34
C THR A 75 -2.39 -22.92 -2.58
N TRP A 76 -2.55 -24.10 -1.99
CA TRP A 76 -3.82 -24.50 -1.39
C TRP A 76 -4.20 -23.63 -0.20
N ASP A 77 -5.47 -23.18 -0.18
CA ASP A 77 -6.10 -22.35 0.86
C ASP A 77 -5.55 -20.91 0.93
N MET A 78 -4.78 -20.49 -0.08
CA MET A 78 -4.29 -19.12 -0.18
C MET A 78 -5.43 -18.13 -0.42
N PRO A 79 -5.49 -17.00 0.31
CA PRO A 79 -6.53 -16.00 0.12
C PRO A 79 -6.38 -15.29 -1.24
N ILE A 80 -7.52 -15.01 -1.84
CA ILE A 80 -7.64 -14.26 -3.09
C ILE A 80 -8.44 -12.98 -2.83
N TYR A 81 -8.01 -11.90 -3.46
CA TYR A 81 -8.62 -10.58 -3.39
C TYR A 81 -9.11 -10.13 -4.77
N SER A 82 -10.09 -9.23 -4.80
CA SER A 82 -10.57 -8.69 -6.06
C SER A 82 -9.46 -7.89 -6.76
N PRO A 83 -9.15 -8.18 -8.03
CA PRO A 83 -8.13 -7.43 -8.78
C PRO A 83 -8.65 -6.09 -9.32
N VAL A 84 -9.97 -5.86 -9.25
CA VAL A 84 -10.68 -4.71 -9.82
C VAL A 84 -11.79 -4.21 -8.88
N ASP A 85 -12.22 -2.96 -9.09
CA ASP A 85 -13.50 -2.48 -8.59
C ASP A 85 -14.64 -2.95 -9.51
N GLY A 86 -15.83 -3.18 -8.95
CA GLY A 86 -16.99 -3.54 -9.75
C GLY A 86 -18.14 -4.14 -8.96
N GLU A 87 -18.93 -4.96 -9.64
CA GLU A 87 -20.05 -5.70 -9.08
C GLU A 87 -19.93 -7.19 -9.38
N VAL A 88 -20.01 -8.04 -8.35
CA VAL A 88 -20.21 -9.48 -8.55
C VAL A 88 -21.59 -9.70 -9.13
N ILE A 89 -21.65 -10.17 -10.37
CA ILE A 89 -22.89 -10.43 -11.12
C ILE A 89 -23.25 -11.90 -11.16
N ALA A 90 -22.26 -12.79 -10.99
CA ALA A 90 -22.48 -14.23 -10.91
C ALA A 90 -21.46 -14.90 -9.99
N CYS A 91 -21.85 -16.00 -9.35
CA CYS A 91 -20.97 -16.75 -8.46
C CYS A 91 -21.45 -18.18 -8.19
N TRP A 92 -20.54 -19.00 -7.68
CA TRP A 92 -20.85 -20.27 -7.01
C TRP A 92 -19.84 -20.55 -5.91
N ARG A 93 -20.25 -21.13 -4.77
CA ARG A 93 -19.35 -21.23 -3.58
C ARG A 93 -19.28 -22.56 -2.85
N ARG A 94 -20.18 -23.51 -3.10
CA ARG A 94 -20.29 -24.75 -2.29
C ARG A 94 -19.99 -26.04 -3.05
N MET A 95 -19.52 -25.93 -4.28
CA MET A 95 -19.07 -27.11 -5.02
C MET A 95 -17.91 -27.75 -4.24
N PRO A 96 -17.93 -29.08 -4.03
CA PRO A 96 -16.86 -29.77 -3.34
C PRO A 96 -15.52 -29.64 -4.05
N ASP A 97 -14.46 -29.59 -3.26
CA ASP A 97 -13.07 -29.77 -3.73
C ASP A 97 -12.92 -31.21 -4.30
N ASP A 98 -12.11 -31.33 -5.35
CA ASP A 98 -11.90 -32.55 -6.13
C ASP A 98 -10.78 -33.43 -5.54
N ASP A 99 -10.61 -34.65 -6.06
CA ASP A 99 -9.56 -35.61 -5.64
C ASP A 99 -8.23 -35.47 -6.42
N LEU A 100 -8.07 -34.38 -7.16
CA LEU A 100 -6.95 -34.11 -8.08
C LEU A 100 -6.83 -35.06 -9.28
N SER A 101 -7.86 -35.86 -9.59
CA SER A 101 -7.87 -36.70 -10.79
C SER A 101 -7.80 -35.88 -12.09
N GLY A 102 -8.26 -34.62 -12.07
CA GLY A 102 -8.37 -33.76 -13.25
C GLY A 102 -9.47 -34.20 -14.22
N ASP A 103 -10.24 -35.22 -13.82
CA ASP A 103 -11.43 -35.66 -14.53
C ASP A 103 -12.57 -34.67 -14.27
N MET A 104 -13.58 -34.68 -15.14
CA MET A 104 -14.81 -33.94 -14.83
C MET A 104 -15.48 -34.60 -13.63
N VAL A 105 -15.65 -33.85 -12.54
CA VAL A 105 -16.44 -34.30 -11.39
C VAL A 105 -17.83 -34.71 -11.87
N ASN A 106 -18.17 -35.98 -11.67
CA ASN A 106 -19.55 -36.45 -11.88
C ASN A 106 -20.42 -35.91 -10.74
N CYS A 107 -21.17 -34.85 -11.01
CA CYS A 107 -22.10 -34.27 -10.05
C CYS A 107 -23.12 -35.34 -9.57
N PRO A 108 -23.28 -35.57 -8.26
CA PRO A 108 -24.29 -36.47 -7.73
C PRO A 108 -25.69 -36.09 -8.24
N GLY A 109 -26.43 -37.10 -8.71
CA GLY A 109 -27.82 -36.91 -9.15
C GLY A 109 -27.99 -36.23 -10.52
N GLY A 110 -26.91 -35.98 -11.27
CA GLY A 110 -27.02 -35.60 -12.67
C GLY A 110 -27.58 -36.75 -13.51
N ASP A 111 -28.48 -36.44 -14.46
CA ASP A 111 -28.79 -37.36 -15.56
C ASP A 111 -27.47 -37.80 -16.24
N PRO A 112 -27.36 -39.03 -16.77
CA PRO A 112 -26.21 -39.42 -17.57
C PRO A 112 -25.93 -38.37 -18.67
N GLY A 113 -24.81 -37.64 -18.55
CA GLY A 113 -24.43 -36.55 -19.45
C GLY A 113 -24.54 -35.12 -18.89
N LYS A 114 -25.01 -34.91 -17.65
CA LYS A 114 -24.89 -33.61 -16.95
C LYS A 114 -23.58 -33.53 -16.18
N LEU A 115 -22.65 -32.72 -16.67
CA LEU A 115 -21.35 -32.49 -16.05
C LEU A 115 -21.45 -31.32 -15.06
N CYS A 116 -20.67 -31.37 -13.98
CA CYS A 116 -20.48 -30.19 -13.15
C CYS A 116 -19.85 -29.06 -13.97
N MET A 117 -20.08 -27.81 -13.56
CA MET A 117 -19.45 -26.67 -14.19
C MET A 117 -17.92 -26.73 -14.03
N ASP A 118 -17.20 -26.61 -15.16
CA ASP A 118 -15.74 -26.71 -15.20
C ASP A 118 -15.04 -25.68 -14.31
N ALA A 119 -15.61 -24.48 -14.16
CA ALA A 119 -15.05 -23.42 -13.32
C ALA A 119 -15.09 -23.72 -11.80
N GLY A 120 -15.90 -24.70 -11.37
CA GLY A 120 -16.09 -24.98 -9.95
C GLY A 120 -16.75 -23.83 -9.19
N ASN A 121 -16.23 -23.51 -8.01
CA ASN A 121 -16.58 -22.27 -7.32
C ASN A 121 -15.84 -21.09 -7.94
N PHE A 122 -16.57 -20.00 -8.14
CA PHE A 122 -16.06 -18.84 -8.85
C PHE A 122 -16.80 -17.56 -8.46
N VAL A 123 -16.22 -16.43 -8.85
CA VAL A 123 -16.90 -15.14 -8.93
C VAL A 123 -16.68 -14.50 -10.30
N ALA A 124 -17.70 -13.82 -10.82
CA ALA A 124 -17.63 -13.00 -12.02
C ALA A 124 -17.93 -11.54 -11.66
N ILE A 125 -16.96 -10.66 -11.87
CA ILE A 125 -17.00 -9.25 -11.47
C ILE A 125 -17.15 -8.39 -12.72
N ARG A 126 -18.28 -7.68 -12.85
CA ARG A 126 -18.50 -6.67 -13.87
C ARG A 126 -17.83 -5.36 -13.45
N THR A 127 -16.97 -4.81 -14.29
CA THR A 127 -16.31 -3.51 -14.09
C THR A 127 -17.13 -2.38 -14.72
N GLU A 128 -16.82 -1.13 -14.37
CA GLU A 128 -17.52 0.06 -14.90
C GLU A 128 -17.35 0.22 -16.42
N ASP A 129 -16.24 -0.27 -16.97
CA ASP A 129 -15.93 -0.24 -18.40
C ASP A 129 -16.44 -1.47 -19.17
N ASP A 130 -17.48 -2.13 -18.62
CA ASP A 130 -18.17 -3.27 -19.21
C ASP A 130 -17.23 -4.44 -19.54
N LYS A 131 -16.36 -4.79 -18.59
CA LYS A 131 -15.60 -6.05 -18.60
C LYS A 131 -16.10 -6.99 -17.51
N VAL A 132 -15.87 -8.28 -17.70
CA VAL A 132 -16.08 -9.32 -16.69
C VAL A 132 -14.75 -9.97 -16.36
N VAL A 133 -14.29 -9.80 -15.14
CA VAL A 133 -13.17 -10.56 -14.56
C VAL A 133 -13.73 -11.81 -13.89
N VAL A 134 -13.24 -12.99 -14.28
CA VAL A 134 -13.61 -14.26 -13.66
C VAL A 134 -12.45 -14.79 -12.82
N LEU A 135 -12.75 -15.23 -11.59
CA LEU A 135 -11.83 -15.91 -10.69
C LEU A 135 -12.45 -17.27 -10.33
N ALA A 136 -11.81 -18.37 -10.71
CA ALA A 136 -12.36 -19.73 -10.66
C ALA A 136 -11.48 -20.73 -9.90
N HIS A 137 -11.96 -21.96 -9.75
CA HIS A 137 -11.36 -23.04 -8.94
C HIS A 137 -11.18 -22.67 -7.46
N LEU A 138 -12.08 -21.84 -6.93
CA LEU A 138 -12.03 -21.43 -5.54
C LEU A 138 -12.41 -22.59 -4.62
N LYS A 139 -11.82 -22.63 -3.43
CA LYS A 139 -12.02 -23.69 -2.44
C LYS A 139 -13.47 -23.76 -1.96
N GLN A 140 -13.96 -24.96 -1.69
CA GLN A 140 -15.29 -25.18 -1.13
C GLN A 140 -15.56 -24.29 0.09
N ASP A 141 -16.71 -23.61 0.05
CA ASP A 141 -17.24 -22.74 1.12
C ASP A 141 -16.30 -21.59 1.52
N SER A 142 -15.31 -21.24 0.69
CA SER A 142 -14.35 -20.16 0.97
C SER A 142 -14.86 -18.76 0.58
N ILE A 143 -15.78 -18.68 -0.37
CA ILE A 143 -16.43 -17.42 -0.77
C ILE A 143 -17.55 -17.11 0.23
N SER A 144 -17.53 -15.91 0.81
CA SER A 144 -18.51 -15.48 1.81
C SER A 144 -19.95 -15.53 1.28
N THR A 145 -20.91 -15.88 2.14
CA THR A 145 -22.35 -15.83 1.83
C THR A 145 -22.85 -14.42 1.50
N THR A 146 -22.17 -13.38 1.99
CA THR A 146 -22.46 -11.99 1.63
C THR A 146 -22.18 -11.73 0.15
N LEU A 147 -21.08 -12.28 -0.37
CA LEU A 147 -20.66 -12.13 -1.75
C LEU A 147 -21.40 -13.11 -2.68
N CYS A 148 -21.52 -14.37 -2.23
CA CYS A 148 -22.20 -15.43 -2.95
C CYS A 148 -23.29 -16.10 -2.10
N PRO A 149 -24.53 -15.62 -2.15
CA PRO A 149 -25.63 -16.15 -1.31
C PRO A 149 -26.14 -17.52 -1.76
N ASN A 150 -25.65 -18.07 -2.87
CA ASN A 150 -26.15 -19.33 -3.41
C ASN A 150 -25.96 -20.48 -2.39
N PRO A 151 -27.04 -21.19 -2.00
CA PRO A 151 -26.96 -22.25 -0.99
C PRO A 151 -26.68 -23.64 -1.57
N ASP A 152 -26.76 -23.82 -2.89
CA ASP A 152 -26.70 -25.13 -3.53
C ASP A 152 -25.27 -25.64 -3.67
N MET A 153 -25.09 -26.97 -3.59
CA MET A 153 -23.77 -27.60 -3.72
C MET A 153 -23.34 -27.74 -5.18
N TYR A 154 -24.25 -28.07 -6.08
CA TYR A 154 -23.91 -28.42 -7.46
C TYR A 154 -24.54 -27.46 -8.45
N ILE A 155 -23.73 -27.05 -9.41
CA ILE A 155 -24.13 -26.31 -10.60
C ILE A 155 -23.74 -27.14 -11.82
N TYR A 156 -24.65 -27.24 -12.77
CA TYR A 156 -24.49 -28.09 -13.94
C TYR A 156 -24.14 -27.24 -15.16
N THR A 157 -23.38 -27.81 -16.09
CA THR A 157 -23.20 -27.23 -17.42
C THR A 157 -24.51 -27.31 -18.21
N ASN A 158 -25.41 -26.36 -17.97
CA ASN A 158 -26.54 -26.12 -18.86
C ASN A 158 -26.08 -25.38 -20.14
N PRO A 159 -26.82 -25.46 -21.25
CA PRO A 159 -26.56 -24.58 -22.39
C PRO A 159 -26.56 -23.11 -21.89
N PRO A 160 -25.58 -22.29 -22.31
CA PRO A 160 -25.43 -20.91 -21.81
C PRO A 160 -26.68 -20.09 -22.08
N ALA A 161 -26.90 -19.03 -21.29
CA ALA A 161 -27.91 -18.01 -21.58
C ALA A 161 -27.74 -17.40 -22.98
N CYS A 162 -26.50 -17.35 -23.48
CA CYS A 162 -26.12 -16.73 -24.76
C CYS A 162 -25.37 -17.73 -25.67
N PRO A 163 -26.06 -18.68 -26.33
CA PRO A 163 -25.41 -19.62 -27.26
C PRO A 163 -24.81 -18.95 -28.51
N GLU A 164 -25.19 -17.70 -28.80
CA GLU A 164 -24.77 -16.94 -29.98
C GLU A 164 -23.36 -16.32 -29.86
N LEU A 165 -22.79 -16.24 -28.65
CA LEU A 165 -21.52 -15.52 -28.37
C LEU A 165 -20.30 -16.43 -28.17
N GLY A 166 -20.42 -17.73 -28.49
CA GLY A 166 -19.30 -18.67 -28.59
C GLY A 166 -19.20 -19.73 -27.48
N ASP A 167 -18.37 -20.74 -27.72
CA ASP A 167 -18.16 -21.93 -26.89
C ASP A 167 -16.98 -21.76 -25.91
N GLY A 168 -17.20 -21.01 -24.83
CA GLY A 168 -16.20 -20.85 -23.76
C GLY A 168 -16.32 -21.85 -22.60
N TRP A 169 -15.19 -22.12 -21.91
CA TRP A 169 -15.01 -22.97 -20.72
C TRP A 169 -15.67 -22.40 -19.43
N THR A 170 -16.06 -21.13 -19.45
CA THR A 170 -16.52 -20.35 -18.30
C THR A 170 -17.72 -19.49 -18.68
N LYS A 171 -18.84 -20.17 -18.87
CA LYS A 171 -20.13 -19.56 -19.20
C LYS A 171 -20.76 -19.03 -17.92
N ILE A 172 -21.27 -17.80 -17.94
CA ILE A 172 -22.21 -17.36 -16.90
C ILE A 172 -23.51 -18.13 -17.16
N VAL A 173 -23.80 -19.11 -16.31
CA VAL A 173 -25.05 -19.88 -16.41
C VAL A 173 -26.13 -19.18 -15.57
N PRO A 174 -27.41 -19.20 -16.00
CA PRO A 174 -28.48 -18.48 -15.32
C PRO A 174 -28.56 -18.74 -13.80
N GLU A 175 -28.30 -19.97 -13.36
CA GLU A 175 -28.35 -20.38 -11.96
C GLU A 175 -27.25 -19.74 -11.10
N SER A 176 -26.16 -19.26 -11.72
CA SER A 176 -25.09 -18.53 -11.04
C SER A 176 -25.34 -17.03 -10.93
N VAL A 177 -26.26 -16.47 -11.73
CA VAL A 177 -26.49 -15.02 -11.80
C VAL A 177 -27.15 -14.54 -10.52
N LEU A 178 -26.60 -13.47 -9.95
CA LEU A 178 -27.17 -12.84 -8.76
C LEU A 178 -28.35 -11.96 -9.13
N THR A 179 -29.48 -12.18 -8.45
CA THR A 179 -30.66 -11.31 -8.57
C THR A 179 -30.41 -9.90 -8.05
N THR A 180 -29.40 -9.72 -7.21
CA THR A 180 -28.91 -8.41 -6.76
C THR A 180 -27.38 -8.47 -6.78
N PRO A 181 -26.74 -7.77 -7.73
CA PRO A 181 -25.28 -7.69 -7.79
C PRO A 181 -24.69 -7.21 -6.45
N ARG A 182 -23.46 -7.64 -6.17
CA ARG A 182 -22.74 -7.26 -4.95
C ARG A 182 -21.56 -6.38 -5.31
N THR A 183 -21.56 -5.14 -4.84
CA THR A 183 -20.39 -4.27 -4.98
C THR A 183 -19.17 -4.93 -4.34
N ILE A 184 -18.05 -4.90 -5.06
CA ILE A 184 -16.75 -5.36 -4.58
C ILE A 184 -15.70 -4.35 -5.01
N ARG A 185 -14.70 -4.13 -4.16
CA ARG A 185 -13.60 -3.20 -4.44
C ARG A 185 -12.31 -3.95 -4.70
N LYS A 186 -11.40 -3.32 -5.44
CA LYS A 186 -10.04 -3.79 -5.62
C LYS A 186 -9.39 -4.00 -4.24
N GLY A 187 -8.86 -5.19 -4.01
CA GLY A 187 -8.28 -5.61 -2.75
C GLY A 187 -9.26 -6.20 -1.75
N ASP A 188 -10.57 -6.22 -1.98
CA ASP A 188 -11.53 -6.88 -1.08
C ASP A 188 -11.33 -8.42 -1.08
N PRO A 189 -11.47 -9.11 0.06
CA PRO A 189 -11.42 -10.57 0.10
C PRO A 189 -12.52 -11.20 -0.77
N VAL A 190 -12.13 -12.13 -1.65
CA VAL A 190 -13.05 -12.88 -2.53
C VAL A 190 -13.30 -14.28 -1.99
N GLY A 191 -12.21 -15.03 -1.76
CA GLY A 191 -12.26 -16.45 -1.42
C GLY A 191 -10.85 -16.99 -1.22
N ARG A 192 -10.68 -18.31 -1.40
CA ARG A 192 -9.38 -18.97 -1.29
C ARG A 192 -9.15 -19.91 -2.48
N ILE A 193 -7.90 -20.10 -2.88
CA ILE A 193 -7.55 -21.04 -3.95
C ILE A 193 -7.86 -22.47 -3.48
N GLY A 194 -8.58 -23.22 -4.31
CA GLY A 194 -8.88 -24.63 -4.15
C GLY A 194 -8.62 -25.40 -5.44
N ASP A 195 -9.41 -26.43 -5.69
CA ASP A 195 -9.34 -27.26 -6.90
C ASP A 195 -10.75 -27.65 -7.41
N THR A 196 -11.77 -26.89 -7.05
CA THR A 196 -13.14 -27.23 -7.42
C THR A 196 -13.37 -27.13 -8.93
N GLY A 197 -14.31 -27.92 -9.46
CA GLY A 197 -14.57 -27.95 -10.89
C GLY A 197 -13.63 -28.90 -11.61
N ARG A 198 -13.20 -28.56 -12.82
CA ARG A 198 -12.27 -29.37 -13.62
C ARG A 198 -10.84 -28.89 -13.41
N ALA A 199 -10.28 -29.16 -12.24
CA ALA A 199 -8.90 -28.82 -11.91
C ALA A 199 -8.08 -30.07 -11.64
N ALA A 200 -6.88 -30.16 -12.22
CA ALA A 200 -5.97 -31.30 -11.99
C ALA A 200 -4.96 -31.05 -10.85
N TRP A 201 -5.00 -29.87 -10.23
CA TRP A 201 -4.19 -29.44 -9.08
C TRP A 201 -4.76 -28.11 -8.53
N PRO A 202 -4.42 -27.70 -7.29
CA PRO A 202 -4.82 -26.41 -6.76
C PRO A 202 -4.20 -25.22 -7.51
N HIS A 203 -5.04 -24.37 -8.10
CA HIS A 203 -4.62 -23.16 -8.81
C HIS A 203 -5.77 -22.16 -8.90
N LEU A 204 -5.45 -20.90 -9.21
CA LEU A 204 -6.42 -19.90 -9.60
C LEU A 204 -6.52 -19.87 -11.13
N HIS A 205 -7.70 -20.10 -11.68
CA HIS A 205 -7.97 -19.76 -13.07
C HIS A 205 -8.56 -18.35 -13.16
N MET A 206 -8.06 -17.54 -14.10
CA MET A 206 -8.57 -16.20 -14.33
C MET A 206 -8.52 -15.74 -15.79
N HIS A 207 -9.49 -14.92 -16.18
CA HIS A 207 -9.54 -14.27 -17.48
C HIS A 207 -10.43 -13.03 -17.43
N VAL A 208 -10.35 -12.21 -18.47
CA VAL A 208 -11.26 -11.08 -18.70
C VAL A 208 -11.98 -11.23 -20.01
N LYS A 209 -13.26 -10.87 -20.04
CA LYS A 209 -14.10 -10.87 -21.24
C LYS A 209 -14.89 -9.55 -21.33
N PRO A 210 -15.24 -9.07 -22.52
CA PRO A 210 -16.25 -8.02 -22.67
C PRO A 210 -17.56 -8.48 -22.05
N TYR A 211 -18.23 -7.57 -21.35
CA TYR A 211 -19.59 -7.76 -20.89
C TYR A 211 -20.59 -7.41 -21.98
N ASP A 212 -21.68 -8.18 -22.06
CA ASP A 212 -22.84 -7.88 -22.88
C ASP A 212 -24.11 -8.35 -22.15
N GLU A 213 -25.29 -7.95 -22.62
CA GLU A 213 -26.58 -8.38 -22.06
C GLU A 213 -27.51 -8.87 -23.18
N THR A 214 -28.24 -9.96 -22.93
CA THR A 214 -29.32 -10.36 -23.85
C THR A 214 -30.43 -9.31 -23.83
N SER A 215 -31.33 -9.38 -24.83
CA SER A 215 -32.56 -8.56 -24.83
C SER A 215 -33.47 -8.76 -23.60
N LEU A 216 -33.22 -9.80 -22.79
CA LEU A 216 -33.92 -10.09 -21.54
C LEU A 216 -33.13 -9.62 -20.30
N GLY A 217 -31.98 -8.96 -20.48
CA GLY A 217 -31.11 -8.50 -19.39
C GLY A 217 -30.26 -9.60 -18.76
N GLU A 218 -30.08 -10.74 -19.44
CA GLU A 218 -29.23 -11.81 -18.93
C GLU A 218 -27.76 -11.51 -19.26
N PRO A 219 -26.84 -11.63 -18.29
CA PRO A 219 -25.43 -11.33 -18.52
C PRO A 219 -24.80 -12.31 -19.51
N CYS A 220 -24.15 -11.76 -20.52
CA CYS A 220 -23.33 -12.46 -21.50
C CYS A 220 -21.88 -12.01 -21.40
N VAL A 221 -20.98 -12.84 -21.94
CA VAL A 221 -19.56 -12.51 -22.08
C VAL A 221 -19.08 -12.81 -23.48
N GLY A 222 -18.21 -11.94 -24.00
CA GLY A 222 -17.59 -12.10 -25.33
C GLY A 222 -16.36 -13.02 -25.34
N GLN A 223 -15.55 -12.89 -26.39
CA GLN A 223 -14.26 -13.55 -26.48
C GLN A 223 -13.30 -13.04 -25.39
N ALA A 224 -12.47 -13.92 -24.83
CA ALA A 224 -11.49 -13.53 -23.82
C ALA A 224 -10.50 -12.49 -24.35
N GLU A 225 -10.22 -11.50 -23.52
CA GLU A 225 -9.27 -10.43 -23.76
C GLU A 225 -7.95 -10.72 -23.06
N MET A 226 -6.91 -10.13 -23.61
CA MET A 226 -5.58 -10.21 -23.05
C MET A 226 -5.52 -9.49 -21.70
N LEU A 227 -4.90 -10.14 -20.72
CA LEU A 227 -4.64 -9.58 -19.40
C LEU A 227 -3.22 -9.01 -19.33
N GLU A 228 -3.07 -7.93 -18.57
CA GLU A 228 -1.79 -7.41 -18.15
C GLU A 228 -1.86 -7.04 -16.67
N PHE A 229 -0.83 -7.40 -15.90
CA PHE A 229 -0.79 -7.07 -14.48
C PHE A 229 -0.18 -5.69 -14.26
N ASP A 230 -0.72 -4.97 -13.29
CA ASP A 230 -0.15 -3.74 -12.74
C ASP A 230 0.09 -3.86 -11.23
N GLU A 231 0.80 -2.88 -10.67
CA GLU A 231 1.06 -2.73 -9.24
C GLU A 231 1.72 -3.99 -8.62
N GLY A 232 2.66 -4.59 -9.35
CA GLY A 232 3.39 -5.79 -8.97
C GLY A 232 4.70 -5.94 -9.73
N TRP A 233 5.39 -7.05 -9.48
CA TRP A 233 6.71 -7.31 -10.03
C TRP A 233 6.80 -8.68 -10.64
N MET A 234 7.74 -8.83 -11.56
CA MET A 234 8.10 -10.14 -12.07
C MET A 234 9.59 -10.34 -12.24
N GLN A 235 10.00 -11.60 -12.21
CA GLN A 235 11.35 -12.04 -12.53
C GLN A 235 11.27 -13.30 -13.41
N TRP A 236 12.26 -13.52 -14.28
CA TRP A 236 12.42 -14.80 -14.97
C TRP A 236 12.80 -15.89 -13.98
N LYS A 237 12.02 -16.97 -13.97
CA LYS A 237 12.30 -18.13 -13.13
C LYS A 237 13.46 -18.93 -13.72
N ASP A 238 14.54 -19.05 -12.94
CA ASP A 238 15.60 -20.03 -13.20
C ASP A 238 15.28 -21.33 -12.47
N SER A 239 15.25 -22.45 -13.20
CA SER A 239 15.01 -23.78 -12.63
C SER A 239 16.06 -24.22 -11.59
N SER A 240 17.25 -23.60 -11.61
CA SER A 240 18.44 -24.02 -10.87
C SER A 240 18.90 -23.02 -9.81
N SER A 241 18.21 -21.89 -9.65
CA SER A 241 18.51 -20.90 -8.61
C SER A 241 17.24 -20.27 -8.05
N ASN A 242 17.35 -19.73 -6.83
CA ASN A 242 16.27 -18.96 -6.21
C ASN A 242 16.07 -17.63 -6.95
N ALA A 243 14.97 -16.93 -6.65
CA ALA A 243 14.78 -15.54 -7.05
C ALA A 243 16.00 -14.69 -6.64
N ASP A 244 16.36 -13.78 -7.53
CA ASP A 244 17.48 -12.85 -7.37
C ASP A 244 16.90 -11.49 -7.04
N ASN A 245 17.42 -10.80 -6.02
CA ASN A 245 16.93 -9.46 -5.68
C ASN A 245 17.03 -8.50 -6.86
N ASP A 246 18.05 -8.67 -7.72
CA ASP A 246 18.30 -7.83 -8.88
C ASP A 246 17.49 -8.22 -10.12
N GLY A 247 16.87 -9.40 -10.09
CA GLY A 247 16.12 -9.97 -11.21
C GLY A 247 14.70 -9.44 -11.37
N TRP A 248 14.22 -8.56 -10.48
CA TRP A 248 12.83 -8.10 -10.48
C TRP A 248 12.63 -6.84 -11.31
N TRP A 249 11.62 -6.90 -12.17
CA TRP A 249 11.15 -5.80 -13.00
C TRP A 249 9.71 -5.44 -12.65
N GLN A 250 9.44 -4.15 -12.76
CA GLN A 250 8.13 -3.58 -12.56
C GLN A 250 7.14 -4.07 -13.64
N MET A 251 5.92 -4.41 -13.22
CA MET A 251 4.79 -4.59 -14.13
C MET A 251 4.02 -3.27 -14.19
N ASP A 252 4.26 -2.48 -15.25
CA ASP A 252 3.71 -1.14 -15.43
C ASP A 252 2.64 -1.04 -16.54
N GLY A 253 2.25 -2.19 -17.09
CA GLY A 253 1.29 -2.21 -18.18
C GLY A 253 1.85 -1.80 -19.55
N SER A 254 3.19 -1.70 -19.71
CA SER A 254 3.83 -1.23 -20.94
C SER A 254 4.34 -2.36 -21.86
N GLY A 255 4.19 -3.62 -21.47
CA GLY A 255 4.91 -4.72 -22.08
C GLY A 255 4.20 -6.06 -22.04
N TRP A 256 4.24 -6.81 -23.14
CA TRP A 256 3.79 -8.19 -23.11
C TRP A 256 4.85 -9.07 -22.44
N TYR A 257 4.62 -9.40 -21.17
CA TYR A 257 5.55 -10.23 -20.40
C TYR A 257 5.27 -11.74 -20.47
N PHE A 258 4.11 -12.12 -21.01
CA PHE A 258 3.68 -13.51 -21.11
C PHE A 258 4.11 -14.11 -22.45
N GLY A 259 5.41 -14.25 -22.67
CA GLY A 259 5.96 -14.84 -23.89
C GLY A 259 6.17 -16.36 -23.78
N ALA A 260 6.15 -17.05 -24.93
CA ALA A 260 6.55 -18.45 -24.99
C ALA A 260 8.04 -18.60 -24.65
N GLY A 261 8.39 -19.46 -23.69
CA GLY A 261 9.76 -19.94 -23.47
C GLY A 261 10.42 -19.56 -22.15
N HIS A 262 9.80 -18.71 -21.32
CA HIS A 262 10.36 -18.32 -20.01
C HIS A 262 9.32 -18.35 -18.91
N GLN A 263 9.44 -19.26 -17.94
CA GLN A 263 8.60 -19.22 -16.74
C GLN A 263 8.94 -17.95 -15.94
N THR A 264 7.96 -17.40 -15.24
CA THR A 264 8.12 -16.18 -14.44
C THR A 264 7.73 -16.43 -13.01
N LEU A 265 8.31 -15.64 -12.13
CA LEU A 265 7.88 -15.45 -10.75
C LEU A 265 7.14 -14.12 -10.69
N LEU A 266 6.02 -14.09 -9.99
CA LEU A 266 5.16 -12.92 -9.83
C LEU A 266 5.08 -12.53 -8.35
N TRP A 267 5.16 -11.23 -8.10
CA TRP A 267 5.06 -10.60 -6.79
C TRP A 267 3.96 -9.53 -6.82
N SER A 268 3.00 -9.63 -5.90
CA SER A 268 1.75 -8.84 -5.95
C SER A 268 1.78 -7.47 -5.32
N ASP A 269 2.77 -7.20 -4.48
CA ASP A 269 2.76 -5.94 -3.76
C ASP A 269 3.41 -4.86 -4.61
N PRO A 270 2.86 -3.63 -4.58
CA PRO A 270 3.53 -2.51 -5.23
C PRO A 270 4.90 -2.23 -4.58
N GLN A 271 5.20 -2.80 -3.41
CA GLN A 271 6.45 -2.62 -2.68
C GLN A 271 7.26 -3.81 -3.13
N GLY A 272 8.20 -3.53 -4.01
CA GLY A 272 9.12 -4.51 -4.55
C GLY A 272 10.04 -5.02 -3.47
N ILE A 273 11.05 -5.76 -3.92
CA ILE A 273 11.96 -6.45 -3.03
C ILE A 273 12.92 -5.48 -2.33
N ARG A 274 13.43 -5.96 -1.19
CA ARG A 274 14.32 -5.20 -0.31
C ARG A 274 15.63 -5.23 -1.07
N ARG A 275 16.06 -4.08 -1.56
CA ARG A 275 17.26 -4.00 -2.38
C ARG A 275 18.49 -3.99 -1.52
N ASP A 276 18.47 -3.17 -0.49
CA ASP A 276 19.60 -3.02 0.39
C ASP A 276 19.18 -2.65 1.82
N SER A 277 20.15 -2.74 2.71
CA SER A 277 20.06 -2.23 4.07
C SER A 277 21.42 -1.88 4.62
N ILE A 278 21.47 -0.82 5.42
CA ILE A 278 22.70 -0.39 6.06
C ILE A 278 22.46 0.01 7.51
N ASP A 279 23.31 -0.50 8.40
CA ASP A 279 23.37 -0.05 9.79
C ASP A 279 24.04 1.33 9.82
N VAL A 280 23.40 2.27 10.53
CA VAL A 280 23.95 3.61 10.72
C VAL A 280 24.70 3.69 12.05
N SER A 281 23.97 3.59 13.17
CA SER A 281 24.53 3.69 14.54
C SER A 281 23.49 3.26 15.57
N VAL A 282 23.88 3.09 16.84
CA VAL A 282 22.95 2.82 17.95
C VAL A 282 22.05 4.04 18.17
N GLY A 283 20.74 3.84 18.17
CA GLY A 283 19.78 4.93 18.35
C GLY A 283 18.43 4.46 18.88
N ILE A 284 17.71 5.40 19.51
CA ILE A 284 16.49 5.10 20.29
C ILE A 284 15.22 5.76 19.73
N SER A 285 15.37 6.68 18.78
CA SER A 285 14.29 7.34 18.06
C SER A 285 14.85 7.80 16.73
N SER A 286 14.14 7.58 15.64
CA SER A 286 14.57 7.94 14.29
C SER A 286 13.46 8.63 13.52
N SER A 287 13.89 9.45 12.56
CA SER A 287 13.12 10.05 11.49
C SER A 287 13.94 9.85 10.22
N VAL A 288 13.27 9.62 9.10
CA VAL A 288 13.94 9.47 7.82
C VAL A 288 13.21 10.31 6.78
N MET A 289 13.99 10.89 5.89
CA MET A 289 13.46 11.62 4.75
C MET A 289 14.21 11.20 3.49
N VAL A 290 13.46 11.07 2.41
CA VAL A 290 13.97 10.78 1.07
C VAL A 290 13.75 12.02 0.22
N THR A 291 14.67 12.30 -0.70
CA THR A 291 14.61 13.39 -1.66
C THR A 291 15.24 12.92 -2.97
N THR A 292 14.74 13.38 -4.11
CA THR A 292 15.42 13.14 -5.41
C THR A 292 16.47 14.21 -5.63
N ASP A 293 17.68 13.86 -6.06
CA ASP A 293 18.64 14.84 -6.56
C ASP A 293 18.37 15.09 -8.06
N PRO A 294 17.85 16.26 -8.46
CA PRO A 294 17.51 16.52 -9.86
C PRO A 294 18.73 16.58 -10.78
N PHE A 295 19.96 16.62 -10.25
CA PHE A 295 21.18 16.76 -11.04
C PHE A 295 21.90 15.44 -11.33
N TYR A 296 21.70 14.40 -10.52
CA TYR A 296 22.54 13.20 -10.55
C TYR A 296 21.81 11.90 -10.86
N ASP A 297 20.50 11.92 -11.14
CA ASP A 297 19.69 10.72 -11.36
C ASP A 297 19.87 9.68 -10.23
N THR A 298 20.16 10.19 -9.02
CA THR A 298 20.28 9.41 -7.79
C THR A 298 19.26 9.90 -6.78
N VAL A 299 18.82 8.98 -5.92
CA VAL A 299 17.99 9.32 -4.78
C VAL A 299 18.88 9.60 -3.60
N GLN A 300 18.64 10.71 -2.92
CA GLN A 300 19.36 11.11 -1.72
C GLN A 300 18.38 11.13 -0.54
N GLY A 301 18.92 11.24 0.65
CA GLY A 301 18.09 11.41 1.84
C GLY A 301 18.93 11.64 3.06
N ALA A 302 18.24 11.85 4.17
CA ALA A 302 18.90 11.88 5.46
C ALA A 302 18.12 11.02 6.46
N ALA A 303 18.88 10.31 7.28
CA ALA A 303 18.36 9.73 8.50
C ALA A 303 18.77 10.62 9.67
N VAL A 304 17.81 10.95 10.53
CA VAL A 304 17.99 11.81 11.70
C VAL A 304 17.52 11.03 12.91
N TYR A 305 18.36 10.87 13.92
CA TYR A 305 18.05 10.03 15.08
C TYR A 305 18.65 10.60 16.36
N ILE A 306 18.18 10.05 17.48
CA ILE A 306 18.75 10.28 18.79
C ILE A 306 19.67 9.09 19.09
N ASN A 307 20.97 9.35 19.22
CA ASN A 307 21.97 8.33 19.47
C ASN A 307 21.94 7.85 20.93
N ALA A 308 22.78 6.86 21.26
CA ALA A 308 22.85 6.27 22.59
C ALA A 308 23.20 7.28 23.71
N ASP A 309 23.90 8.37 23.39
CA ASP A 309 24.27 9.43 24.32
C ASP A 309 23.20 10.54 24.43
N HIS A 310 22.02 10.31 23.86
CA HIS A 310 20.91 11.26 23.77
C HIS A 310 21.22 12.52 22.95
N ASN A 311 22.17 12.46 22.03
CA ASN A 311 22.49 13.55 21.11
C ASN A 311 21.75 13.39 19.79
N LEU A 312 21.43 14.52 19.14
CA LEU A 312 20.90 14.52 17.78
C LEU A 312 22.01 14.12 16.82
N GLU A 313 21.75 13.17 15.95
CA GLU A 313 22.67 12.74 14.90
C GLU A 313 21.94 12.73 13.56
N ALA A 314 22.59 13.27 12.53
CA ALA A 314 22.06 13.29 11.17
C ALA A 314 23.11 12.69 10.23
N VAL A 315 22.70 11.77 9.37
CA VAL A 315 23.53 11.18 8.32
C VAL A 315 22.86 11.37 6.98
N GLY A 316 23.59 11.89 6.00
CA GLY A 316 23.16 11.89 4.62
C GLY A 316 23.37 10.52 4.00
N TYR A 317 22.53 10.10 3.06
CA TYR A 317 22.75 8.89 2.28
C TYR A 317 22.39 9.11 0.80
N THR A 318 22.94 8.25 -0.05
CA THR A 318 22.54 8.08 -1.45
C THR A 318 22.11 6.65 -1.67
N ILE A 319 21.07 6.51 -2.50
CA ILE A 319 20.71 5.28 -3.17
C ILE A 319 21.28 5.41 -4.58
N GLU A 320 22.26 4.59 -4.88
CA GLU A 320 22.96 4.58 -6.17
C GLU A 320 22.06 3.96 -7.27
N SER A 321 22.46 4.06 -8.53
CA SER A 321 21.71 3.50 -9.65
C SER A 321 21.56 1.98 -9.64
N ASP A 322 22.34 1.29 -8.80
CA ASP A 322 22.24 -0.15 -8.52
C ASP A 322 21.47 -0.45 -7.23
N ASP A 323 20.71 0.53 -6.72
CA ASP A 323 19.87 0.46 -5.53
C ASP A 323 20.59 0.25 -4.19
N THR A 324 21.93 0.35 -4.17
CA THR A 324 22.74 0.24 -2.96
C THR A 324 22.81 1.55 -2.17
N PHE A 325 22.92 1.44 -0.83
CA PHE A 325 23.14 2.57 0.05
C PHE A 325 24.61 2.96 0.16
N THR A 326 24.88 4.26 0.01
CA THR A 326 26.14 4.87 0.44
C THR A 326 25.86 5.92 1.50
N LEU A 327 26.47 5.79 2.67
CA LEU A 327 26.41 6.79 3.73
C LEU A 327 27.39 7.94 3.47
N GLY A 328 26.91 9.16 3.67
CA GLY A 328 27.70 10.38 3.69
C GLY A 328 28.30 10.66 5.07
N THR A 329 28.58 11.92 5.34
CA THR A 329 29.14 12.33 6.64
C THR A 329 28.04 12.44 7.69
N THR A 330 28.29 11.83 8.85
CA THR A 330 27.48 12.03 10.05
C THR A 330 27.79 13.38 10.70
N VAL A 331 26.76 14.11 11.11
CA VAL A 331 26.85 15.33 11.92
C VAL A 331 26.11 15.10 13.23
N GLU A 332 26.83 15.26 14.34
CA GLU A 332 26.26 15.19 15.68
C GLU A 332 25.99 16.60 16.23
N LYS A 333 24.91 16.74 16.99
CA LYS A 333 24.47 17.98 17.63
C LYS A 333 24.03 17.72 19.08
N SER A 334 23.74 18.82 19.79
CA SER A 334 23.35 18.83 21.20
C SER A 334 22.22 17.85 21.55
N THR A 335 22.11 17.58 22.85
CA THR A 335 21.12 16.68 23.44
C THR A 335 19.69 16.91 22.93
N ALA A 336 19.03 15.82 22.54
CA ALA A 336 17.65 15.77 22.06
C ALA A 336 16.87 14.62 22.73
N THR A 337 15.56 14.81 22.88
CA THR A 337 14.65 13.83 23.50
C THR A 337 13.45 13.48 22.63
N ALA A 338 13.28 14.20 21.51
CA ALA A 338 12.36 13.89 20.43
C ALA A 338 12.93 14.52 19.15
N VAL A 339 12.71 13.89 18.00
CA VAL A 339 13.20 14.33 16.70
C VAL A 339 12.18 14.04 15.61
N ASP A 340 12.10 14.95 14.65
CA ASP A 340 11.44 14.77 13.36
C ASP A 340 12.19 15.59 12.30
N ALA A 341 11.96 15.34 11.02
CA ALA A 341 12.62 16.06 9.94
C ALA A 341 11.71 16.30 8.74
N ALA A 342 11.86 17.45 8.09
CA ALA A 342 11.16 17.78 6.86
C ALA A 342 12.06 18.56 5.91
N THR A 343 11.91 18.32 4.61
CA THR A 343 12.59 19.11 3.57
C THR A 343 12.03 20.53 3.55
N ILE A 344 12.87 21.51 3.20
CA ILE A 344 12.45 22.92 3.15
C ILE A 344 11.56 23.19 1.93
N ASN A 345 11.70 22.43 0.86
CA ASN A 345 10.76 22.40 -0.26
C ASN A 345 10.78 21.01 -0.90
N PRO A 346 9.78 20.64 -1.72
CA PRO A 346 9.67 19.27 -2.24
C PRO A 346 10.68 18.94 -3.35
N THR A 347 11.45 19.93 -3.83
CA THR A 347 12.41 19.79 -4.94
C THR A 347 13.86 19.89 -4.50
N GLU A 348 14.10 20.30 -3.26
CA GLU A 348 15.41 20.48 -2.67
C GLU A 348 15.66 19.41 -1.61
N LYS A 349 16.91 18.99 -1.54
CA LYS A 349 17.38 18.04 -0.56
C LYS A 349 17.62 18.63 0.83
N ASP A 350 17.74 19.94 0.92
CA ASP A 350 17.94 20.64 2.17
C ASP A 350 16.75 20.46 3.12
N PHE A 351 17.04 20.37 4.41
CA PHE A 351 16.04 20.00 5.40
C PHE A 351 16.26 20.67 6.74
N VAL A 352 15.26 20.52 7.61
CA VAL A 352 15.31 20.98 8.99
C VAL A 352 14.99 19.82 9.90
N ALA A 353 15.93 19.48 10.76
CA ALA A 353 15.66 18.61 11.91
C ALA A 353 14.97 19.45 12.99
N THR A 354 13.82 18.98 13.45
CA THR A 354 13.02 19.59 14.49
C THR A 354 13.14 18.73 15.75
N ILE A 355 13.69 19.30 16.82
CA ILE A 355 13.95 18.54 18.05
C ILE A 355 13.32 19.18 19.28
N ARG A 356 13.07 18.33 20.29
CA ARG A 356 12.98 18.74 21.69
C ARG A 356 14.36 18.62 22.31
N ASN A 357 15.03 19.74 22.53
CA ASN A 357 16.39 19.73 23.07
C ASN A 357 16.46 19.32 24.55
N GLY A 358 17.67 19.16 25.09
CA GLY A 358 17.89 18.77 26.49
C GLY A 358 17.30 19.72 27.54
N ASN A 359 16.97 20.96 27.17
CA ASN A 359 16.27 21.92 28.03
C ASN A 359 14.75 21.85 27.90
N GLY A 360 14.22 20.89 27.14
CA GLY A 360 12.79 20.71 26.90
C GLY A 360 12.19 21.68 25.88
N LYS A 361 13.01 22.44 25.15
CA LYS A 361 12.55 23.47 24.20
C LYS A 361 12.53 22.93 22.76
N LEU A 362 11.62 23.46 21.95
CA LEU A 362 11.66 23.28 20.50
C LEU A 362 12.93 23.95 19.95
N GLN A 363 13.71 23.21 19.18
CA GLN A 363 14.87 23.72 18.45
C GLN A 363 14.84 23.19 17.01
N LEU A 364 15.09 24.07 16.04
CA LEU A 364 15.19 23.74 14.62
C LEU A 364 16.65 23.83 14.20
N VAL A 365 17.18 22.74 13.63
CA VAL A 365 18.55 22.62 13.17
C VAL A 365 18.51 22.44 11.65
N PRO A 366 18.82 23.49 10.86
CA PRO A 366 18.89 23.39 9.41
C PRO A 366 20.11 22.58 8.97
N TYR A 367 19.95 21.78 7.94
CA TYR A 367 21.02 21.04 7.27
C TYR A 367 20.94 21.28 5.77
N ALA A 368 22.08 21.69 5.20
CA ALA A 368 22.27 21.78 3.77
C ALA A 368 23.07 20.58 3.28
N PHE A 369 22.70 20.03 2.13
CA PHE A 369 23.51 19.00 1.48
C PHE A 369 24.67 19.64 0.72
N GLY A 370 25.89 19.28 1.10
CA GLY A 370 27.11 19.57 0.37
C GLY A 370 27.37 18.57 -0.77
N LEU A 371 28.60 18.62 -1.29
CA LEU A 371 29.08 17.63 -2.25
C LEU A 371 29.21 16.25 -1.59
N ASN A 372 29.05 15.19 -2.37
CA ASN A 372 29.19 13.79 -1.94
C ASN A 372 28.34 13.44 -0.70
N ASN A 373 27.12 13.98 -0.62
CA ASN A 373 26.16 13.73 0.48
C ASN A 373 26.68 14.12 1.86
N SER A 374 27.67 15.03 1.91
CA SER A 374 28.08 15.63 3.16
C SER A 374 26.95 16.52 3.68
N LEU A 375 26.64 16.41 4.97
CA LEU A 375 25.71 17.31 5.62
C LEU A 375 26.48 18.48 6.23
N VAL A 376 26.00 19.69 5.97
CA VAL A 376 26.52 20.91 6.59
C VAL A 376 25.43 21.52 7.45
N GLU A 377 25.69 21.65 8.75
CA GLU A 377 24.76 22.37 9.63
C GLU A 377 24.69 23.84 9.22
N GLY A 378 23.47 24.36 9.08
CA GLY A 378 23.23 25.76 8.75
C GLY A 378 23.65 26.71 9.88
N THR A 379 23.75 28.00 9.54
CA THR A 379 24.36 29.02 10.42
C THR A 379 23.42 29.60 11.46
N LEU A 380 22.10 29.54 11.23
CA LEU A 380 21.09 30.12 12.11
C LEU A 380 19.89 29.17 12.26
N GLY A 381 19.87 28.42 13.35
CA GLY A 381 18.70 27.67 13.81
C GLY A 381 17.73 28.53 14.61
N TYR A 382 16.62 27.93 15.03
CA TYR A 382 15.65 28.54 15.94
C TYR A 382 15.63 27.78 17.27
N THR A 383 15.43 28.48 18.38
CA THR A 383 15.11 27.87 19.67
C THR A 383 13.98 28.64 20.32
N SER A 384 12.90 27.93 20.62
CA SER A 384 11.71 28.50 21.26
C SER A 384 12.01 29.00 22.68
N SER A 385 11.19 29.94 23.15
CA SER A 385 11.21 30.37 24.54
C SER A 385 10.42 29.45 25.48
N THR A 386 9.52 28.63 24.93
CA THR A 386 8.59 27.77 25.66
C THR A 386 8.96 26.30 25.58
N ASP A 387 8.72 25.57 26.66
CA ASP A 387 8.93 24.13 26.67
C ASP A 387 7.86 23.40 25.84
N VAL A 388 8.28 22.32 25.20
CA VAL A 388 7.45 21.42 24.40
C VAL A 388 7.61 19.99 24.88
N THR A 389 6.67 19.11 24.56
CA THR A 389 6.80 17.66 24.84
C THR A 389 6.76 16.77 23.61
N LEU A 390 6.24 17.27 22.49
CA LEU A 390 6.14 16.56 21.21
C LEU A 390 6.55 17.53 20.10
N VAL A 391 7.18 17.01 19.06
CA VAL A 391 7.55 17.76 17.85
C VAL A 391 7.31 16.89 16.64
N LYS A 392 6.65 17.46 15.62
CA LYS A 392 6.46 16.89 14.30
C LYS A 392 6.58 17.98 13.24
N ALA A 393 7.10 17.67 12.07
CA ALA A 393 7.39 18.64 11.03
C ALA A 393 6.95 18.14 9.65
N THR A 394 6.52 19.09 8.81
CA THR A 394 6.29 18.85 7.39
C THR A 394 6.76 20.05 6.59
N THR A 395 7.00 19.88 5.30
CA THR A 395 7.36 20.97 4.39
C THR A 395 6.26 22.03 4.37
N ALA A 396 6.64 23.31 4.34
CA ALA A 396 5.66 24.38 4.26
C ALA A 396 4.85 24.32 2.94
N PRO A 397 3.54 24.65 2.94
CA PRO A 397 2.70 24.50 1.76
C PRO A 397 3.01 25.51 0.64
N ASN A 398 3.47 26.71 0.99
CA ASN A 398 3.43 27.88 0.10
C ASN A 398 4.77 28.59 -0.13
N HIS A 399 5.84 28.20 0.56
CA HIS A 399 7.15 28.82 0.48
C HIS A 399 8.21 27.83 0.97
N ASP A 400 9.49 28.17 0.79
CA ASP A 400 10.59 27.39 1.35
C ASP A 400 10.59 27.50 2.87
N GLY A 401 10.60 26.36 3.55
CA GLY A 401 10.57 26.24 5.00
C GLY A 401 9.78 25.04 5.50
N VAL A 402 9.48 25.05 6.78
CA VAL A 402 8.80 23.93 7.46
C VAL A 402 7.67 24.44 8.34
N THR A 403 6.63 23.63 8.47
CA THR A 403 5.58 23.79 9.47
C THR A 403 5.74 22.73 10.53
N VAL A 404 5.79 23.17 11.79
CA VAL A 404 5.97 22.31 12.96
C VAL A 404 4.66 22.25 13.75
N ALA A 405 4.23 21.03 14.08
CA ALA A 405 3.24 20.75 15.11
C ALA A 405 3.97 20.39 16.40
N GLN A 406 3.68 21.12 17.48
CA GLN A 406 4.28 20.84 18.78
C GLN A 406 3.25 20.88 19.91
N ARG A 407 3.49 20.09 20.96
CA ARG A 407 2.69 20.15 22.18
C ARG A 407 3.34 21.08 23.20
N ASN A 408 2.67 22.17 23.55
CA ASN A 408 3.15 23.10 24.59
C ASN A 408 3.08 22.43 25.97
N THR A 409 4.18 22.44 26.74
CA THR A 409 4.24 21.76 28.05
C THR A 409 3.29 22.37 29.08
N SER A 410 3.09 23.69 29.05
CA SER A 410 2.30 24.41 30.07
C SER A 410 0.78 24.22 29.90
N THR A 411 0.30 24.20 28.66
CA THR A 411 -1.13 24.07 28.36
C THR A 411 -1.52 22.64 27.93
N GLY A 412 -0.56 21.86 27.47
CA GLY A 412 -0.79 20.58 26.79
C GLY A 412 -1.40 20.73 25.40
N TYR A 413 -1.61 21.95 24.91
CA TYR A 413 -2.29 22.22 23.64
C TYR A 413 -1.34 22.05 22.46
N LEU A 414 -1.90 21.65 21.32
CA LEU A 414 -1.21 21.71 20.05
C LEU A 414 -0.96 23.16 19.66
N GLN A 415 0.27 23.49 19.31
CA GLN A 415 0.68 24.72 18.65
C GLN A 415 1.22 24.34 17.27
N VAL A 416 0.73 24.99 16.21
CA VAL A 416 1.24 24.86 14.85
C VAL A 416 2.00 26.13 14.49
N THR A 417 3.28 25.98 14.18
CA THR A 417 4.21 27.08 13.93
C THR A 417 4.85 26.94 12.57
N ASN A 418 4.78 27.98 11.77
CA ASN A 418 5.34 28.02 10.44
C ASN A 418 6.67 28.81 10.45
N PHE A 419 7.66 28.27 9.76
CA PHE A 419 9.00 28.81 9.65
C PHE A 419 9.39 28.98 8.19
N GLY A 420 10.01 30.11 7.86
CA GLY A 420 10.66 30.31 6.58
C GLY A 420 12.07 29.75 6.60
N ALA A 421 12.53 29.22 5.47
CA ALA A 421 13.93 28.91 5.25
C ALA A 421 14.52 29.89 4.23
N THR A 422 15.78 30.26 4.43
CA THR A 422 16.54 31.03 3.44
C THR A 422 17.88 30.34 3.24
N GLN A 423 18.11 29.89 2.00
CA GLN A 423 19.35 29.26 1.58
C GLN A 423 20.21 30.29 0.81
N ALA A 424 21.47 30.43 1.22
CA ALA A 424 22.48 31.21 0.52
C ALA A 424 23.77 30.40 0.42
N PHE A 425 23.94 29.68 -0.70
CA PHE A 425 24.96 28.62 -0.83
C PHE A 425 24.74 27.54 0.24
N THR A 426 25.77 27.16 0.99
CA THR A 426 25.67 26.20 2.11
C THR A 426 25.14 26.83 3.40
N ASN A 427 24.86 28.13 3.42
CA ASN A 427 24.28 28.79 4.59
C ASN A 427 22.75 28.68 4.53
N LEU A 428 22.22 27.72 5.29
CA LEU A 428 20.79 27.60 5.53
C LEU A 428 20.42 28.25 6.86
N SER A 429 19.36 29.04 6.86
CA SER A 429 18.82 29.71 8.05
C SER A 429 17.31 29.54 8.13
N VAL A 430 16.79 29.49 9.36
CA VAL A 430 15.35 29.31 9.61
C VAL A 430 14.83 30.43 10.50
N ASP A 431 13.71 31.03 10.11
CA ASP A 431 13.10 32.15 10.82
C ASP A 431 11.61 31.93 11.11
N LEU A 432 11.15 32.38 12.27
CA LEU A 432 9.76 32.25 12.71
C LEU A 432 8.85 33.19 11.91
N ARG A 433 7.80 32.64 11.28
CA ARG A 433 6.86 33.41 10.46
C ARG A 433 5.50 33.63 11.12
N GLY A 434 4.89 32.56 11.62
CA GLY A 434 3.55 32.61 12.20
C GLY A 434 3.25 31.41 13.07
N SER A 435 2.29 31.53 13.98
CA SER A 435 1.85 30.39 14.80
C SER A 435 0.39 30.52 15.23
N ALA A 436 -0.24 29.38 15.48
CA ALA A 436 -1.57 29.27 16.07
C ALA A 436 -1.59 28.16 17.13
N ILE A 437 -2.51 28.26 18.08
CA ILE A 437 -2.70 27.28 19.16
C ILE A 437 -4.12 26.73 19.07
N SER A 438 -4.26 25.42 19.27
CA SER A 438 -5.54 24.72 19.36
C SER A 438 -6.28 25.03 20.67
N SER A 439 -7.52 24.55 20.77
CA SER A 439 -8.36 24.73 21.96
C SER A 439 -8.38 23.54 22.92
N SER A 440 -7.63 22.47 22.64
CA SER A 440 -7.67 21.23 23.44
C SER A 440 -6.30 20.62 23.65
N ALA A 441 -6.11 19.99 24.81
CA ALA A 441 -4.89 19.27 25.12
C ALA A 441 -4.78 17.98 24.31
N ILE A 442 -3.59 17.75 23.76
CA ILE A 442 -3.23 16.57 22.97
C ILE A 442 -2.19 15.74 23.72
N SER A 443 -2.01 14.50 23.32
CA SER A 443 -1.04 13.56 23.90
C SER A 443 -0.24 12.84 22.83
N ASP A 444 -0.59 13.06 21.57
CA ASP A 444 0.12 12.62 20.39
C ASP A 444 -0.30 13.49 19.20
N VAL A 445 0.55 13.61 18.19
CA VAL A 445 0.26 14.38 16.97
C VAL A 445 1.12 13.91 15.81
N ASP A 446 0.59 14.07 14.60
CA ASP A 446 1.34 14.06 13.37
C ASP A 446 0.81 15.13 12.39
N ILE A 447 1.60 15.49 11.37
CA ILE A 447 1.33 16.64 10.49
C ILE A 447 1.71 16.36 9.03
N ALA A 448 0.84 16.76 8.10
CA ALA A 448 1.09 16.65 6.67
C ALA A 448 0.73 17.92 5.88
N ARG A 449 1.49 18.18 4.81
CA ARG A 449 1.33 19.30 3.90
C ARG A 449 0.14 19.11 2.96
N VAL A 450 -0.58 20.21 2.68
CA VAL A 450 -1.68 20.26 1.71
C VAL A 450 -1.48 21.45 0.77
N VAL A 451 -1.45 21.20 -0.54
CA VAL A 451 -1.32 22.21 -1.61
C VAL A 451 -2.53 22.30 -2.54
N ALA A 452 -3.43 21.32 -2.50
CA ALA A 452 -4.57 21.19 -3.41
C ALA A 452 -5.83 20.61 -2.72
N GLY A 453 -6.19 21.10 -1.54
CA GLY A 453 -7.45 20.72 -0.90
C GLY A 453 -8.66 21.22 -1.69
N LYS A 454 -9.51 20.30 -2.18
CA LYS A 454 -10.74 20.57 -2.94
C LYS A 454 -11.80 19.48 -2.73
N ALA A 455 -13.06 19.89 -2.54
CA ALA A 455 -14.17 18.95 -2.35
C ALA A 455 -14.51 18.10 -3.58
N LEU A 456 -15.09 16.90 -3.39
CA LEU A 456 -15.51 15.98 -4.46
C LEU A 456 -16.46 16.64 -5.47
N GLY A 457 -17.44 17.43 -4.98
CA GLY A 457 -18.42 18.15 -5.80
C GLY A 457 -17.91 19.42 -6.51
N GLY A 458 -16.63 19.75 -6.39
CA GLY A 458 -16.01 20.85 -7.12
C GLY A 458 -16.18 22.22 -6.46
N ASP A 459 -15.28 22.57 -5.55
CA ASP A 459 -15.22 23.94 -5.02
C ASP A 459 -14.53 24.91 -5.98
N THR A 460 -14.85 26.21 -5.86
CA THR A 460 -14.06 27.28 -6.46
C THR A 460 -12.84 27.59 -5.56
N GLY A 461 -11.63 27.27 -6.04
CA GLY A 461 -10.37 27.53 -5.33
C GLY A 461 -9.71 26.27 -4.78
N THR A 462 -8.60 26.45 -4.06
CA THR A 462 -7.85 25.37 -3.41
C THR A 462 -7.40 25.79 -2.01
N PHE A 463 -7.53 24.87 -1.06
CA PHE A 463 -6.96 25.03 0.27
C PHE A 463 -5.47 24.73 0.22
N LYS A 464 -4.67 25.62 0.82
CA LYS A 464 -3.23 25.43 1.02
C LYS A 464 -2.89 25.64 2.49
N GLY A 465 -2.21 24.68 3.08
CA GLY A 465 -2.07 24.62 4.53
C GLY A 465 -1.42 23.32 4.97
N VAL A 466 -1.74 22.93 6.20
CA VAL A 466 -1.37 21.62 6.76
C VAL A 466 -2.58 20.98 7.40
N VAL A 467 -2.54 19.67 7.55
CA VAL A 467 -3.49 18.89 8.35
C VAL A 467 -2.74 18.19 9.47
N THR A 468 -3.39 18.05 10.62
CA THR A 468 -2.84 17.34 11.78
C THR A 468 -3.81 16.26 12.22
N ALA A 469 -3.30 15.05 12.50
CA ALA A 469 -4.00 14.04 13.29
C ALA A 469 -3.48 14.12 14.72
N GLU A 470 -4.38 14.21 15.71
CA GLU A 470 -4.01 14.39 17.11
C GLU A 470 -4.78 13.44 18.03
N ARG A 471 -4.12 12.92 19.08
CA ARG A 471 -4.78 12.17 20.15
C ARG A 471 -5.13 13.12 21.30
N ARG A 472 -6.42 13.34 21.52
CA ARG A 472 -6.89 14.22 22.61
C ARG A 472 -6.71 13.59 23.99
N VAL A 473 -6.21 14.36 24.97
CA VAL A 473 -5.89 13.86 26.33
C VAL A 473 -7.15 13.40 27.09
N SER A 474 -8.27 14.11 26.93
CA SER A 474 -9.44 13.90 27.78
C SER A 474 -10.14 12.57 27.58
N ASP A 475 -10.05 12.00 26.38
CA ASP A 475 -10.84 10.84 25.96
C ASP A 475 -10.14 9.95 24.92
N ASN A 476 -8.86 10.19 24.63
CA ASN A 476 -8.08 9.51 23.57
C ASN A 476 -8.68 9.62 22.17
N ALA A 477 -9.67 10.49 21.95
CA ALA A 477 -10.28 10.67 20.64
C ALA A 477 -9.25 11.15 19.62
N VAL A 478 -9.27 10.55 18.44
CA VAL A 478 -8.54 11.08 17.28
C VAL A 478 -9.29 12.32 16.78
N VAL A 479 -8.58 13.44 16.70
CA VAL A 479 -9.10 14.67 16.12
C VAL A 479 -8.25 14.99 14.89
N VAL A 480 -8.91 15.40 13.82
CA VAL A 480 -8.23 15.86 12.60
C VAL A 480 -8.49 17.35 12.47
N ARG A 481 -7.45 18.15 12.29
CA ARG A 481 -7.56 19.60 12.08
C ARG A 481 -6.86 20.01 10.80
N SER A 482 -7.37 21.06 10.19
CA SER A 482 -6.70 21.74 9.09
C SER A 482 -6.30 23.15 9.52
N TRP A 483 -5.17 23.61 9.03
CA TRP A 483 -4.58 24.90 9.37
C TRP A 483 -4.21 25.62 8.08
N SER A 484 -4.87 26.75 7.81
CA SER A 484 -4.51 27.59 6.67
C SER A 484 -3.23 28.34 6.97
N ILE A 485 -2.32 28.39 5.98
CA ILE A 485 -1.08 29.15 6.06
C ILE A 485 -1.07 30.16 4.91
N SER A 486 -0.88 31.45 5.22
CA SER A 486 -0.81 32.49 4.18
C SER A 486 0.36 32.24 3.22
N THR A 487 0.32 32.83 2.02
CA THR A 487 1.35 32.62 0.99
C THR A 487 2.77 32.93 1.49
N ASN A 488 2.92 33.98 2.29
CA ASN A 488 4.20 34.38 2.90
C ASN A 488 4.49 33.69 4.25
N GLY A 489 3.62 32.76 4.68
CA GLY A 489 3.77 32.02 5.92
C GLY A 489 3.48 32.78 7.22
N SER A 490 3.15 34.06 7.16
CA SER A 490 3.07 34.93 8.35
C SER A 490 1.82 34.72 9.20
N THR A 491 0.76 34.15 8.60
CA THR A 491 -0.49 33.86 9.30
C THR A 491 -0.73 32.37 9.29
N VAL A 492 -0.95 31.81 10.47
CA VAL A 492 -1.42 30.44 10.68
C VAL A 492 -2.77 30.55 11.38
N SER A 493 -3.78 29.85 10.90
CA SER A 493 -5.10 29.81 11.55
C SER A 493 -5.78 28.47 11.34
N GLN A 494 -6.49 27.98 12.36
CA GLN A 494 -7.28 26.76 12.24
C GLN A 494 -8.44 27.00 11.28
N ALA A 495 -8.58 26.17 10.25
CA ALA A 495 -9.61 26.26 9.23
C ALA A 495 -10.76 25.26 9.46
N GLY A 496 -10.44 24.06 9.92
CA GLY A 496 -11.41 22.99 10.15
C GLY A 496 -10.99 22.07 11.30
N SER A 497 -11.95 21.35 11.87
CA SER A 497 -11.71 20.32 12.88
C SER A 497 -12.84 19.29 12.86
N VAL A 498 -12.49 18.02 12.94
CA VAL A 498 -13.43 16.90 13.03
C VAL A 498 -12.92 15.89 14.05
N VAL A 499 -13.82 15.34 14.86
CA VAL A 499 -13.52 14.19 15.72
C VAL A 499 -13.74 12.93 14.88
N ALA A 500 -12.70 12.11 14.75
CA ALA A 500 -12.76 10.88 14.00
C ALA A 500 -13.79 9.93 14.63
N SER A 501 -14.55 9.27 13.77
CA SER A 501 -15.57 8.30 14.16
C SER A 501 -15.43 7.06 13.29
N LYS A 502 -16.03 5.95 13.71
CA LYS A 502 -16.11 4.71 12.90
C LYS A 502 -17.37 4.67 12.03
N ALA A 503 -17.41 3.85 10.99
CA ALA A 503 -18.57 3.73 10.10
C ALA A 503 -19.82 3.22 10.84
N GLY A 504 -19.64 2.34 11.83
CA GLY A 504 -20.71 1.86 12.72
C GLY A 504 -21.16 2.86 13.80
N GLY A 505 -20.60 4.08 13.80
CA GLY A 505 -20.77 5.06 14.86
C GLY A 505 -19.74 4.89 15.99
N GLY A 506 -19.71 5.87 16.89
CA GLY A 506 -18.72 5.94 17.97
C GLY A 506 -17.44 6.66 17.55
N THR A 507 -16.75 7.21 18.54
CA THR A 507 -15.49 7.94 18.37
C THR A 507 -14.34 6.96 18.19
N LEU A 508 -13.47 7.23 17.22
CA LEU A 508 -12.21 6.50 17.10
C LEU A 508 -11.26 7.00 18.20
N THR A 509 -10.87 6.10 19.11
CA THR A 509 -9.88 6.39 20.14
C THR A 509 -8.58 5.67 19.83
N ALA A 510 -7.46 6.39 19.81
CA ALA A 510 -6.17 5.83 19.41
C ALA A 510 -5.11 5.97 20.50
N SER A 511 -4.12 5.09 20.47
CA SER A 511 -2.91 5.10 21.29
C SER A 511 -1.72 5.72 20.53
N ASP A 512 -1.83 5.85 19.22
CA ASP A 512 -0.81 6.33 18.28
C ASP A 512 -1.51 6.87 17.02
N VAL A 513 -1.02 7.97 16.44
CA VAL A 513 -1.59 8.58 15.22
C VAL A 513 -0.50 9.05 14.25
N ASP A 514 -0.76 8.90 12.96
CA ASP A 514 0.06 9.37 11.86
C ASP A 514 -0.84 9.89 10.73
N ILE A 515 -0.37 10.84 9.91
CA ILE A 515 -1.14 11.42 8.82
C ILE A 515 -0.28 11.61 7.57
N SER A 516 -0.78 11.11 6.45
CA SER A 516 -0.26 11.38 5.12
C SER A 516 -1.29 12.16 4.30
N VAL A 517 -0.83 12.83 3.23
CA VAL A 517 -1.72 13.49 2.25
C VAL A 517 -1.41 12.92 0.88
N VAL A 518 -2.44 12.49 0.14
CA VAL A 518 -2.32 11.95 -1.22
C VAL A 518 -3.14 12.79 -2.19
N GLY A 519 -2.71 12.84 -3.45
CA GLY A 519 -3.37 13.53 -4.55
C GLY A 519 -4.01 12.58 -5.56
N ASN A 520 -5.24 12.87 -5.99
CA ASN A 520 -5.88 12.15 -7.10
C ASN A 520 -6.80 13.11 -7.85
N ALA A 521 -6.84 13.07 -9.19
CA ALA A 521 -7.70 13.92 -10.02
C ALA A 521 -7.64 15.43 -9.66
N GLY A 522 -6.44 15.94 -9.41
CA GLY A 522 -6.19 17.36 -9.11
C GLY A 522 -6.70 17.85 -7.75
N ARG A 523 -6.95 16.94 -6.80
CA ARG A 523 -7.30 17.26 -5.40
C ARG A 523 -6.52 16.40 -4.44
N GLU A 524 -6.44 16.84 -3.19
CA GLU A 524 -5.77 16.10 -2.10
C GLU A 524 -6.72 15.60 -1.02
N PHE A 525 -6.39 14.44 -0.46
CA PHE A 525 -7.07 13.79 0.64
C PHE A 525 -6.11 13.59 1.81
N ALA A 526 -6.60 13.79 3.02
CA ALA A 526 -5.87 13.42 4.23
C ALA A 526 -6.14 11.95 4.57
N VAL A 527 -5.08 11.18 4.79
CA VAL A 527 -5.13 9.76 5.16
C VAL A 527 -4.57 9.64 6.57
N VAL A 528 -5.44 9.35 7.54
CA VAL A 528 -5.11 9.22 8.95
C VAL A 528 -4.93 7.76 9.29
N SER A 529 -3.75 7.39 9.78
CA SER A 529 -3.44 6.05 10.29
C SER A 529 -3.43 6.11 11.82
N ALA A 530 -4.15 5.21 12.48
CA ALA A 530 -4.30 5.25 13.93
C ALA A 530 -4.36 3.86 14.54
N ARG A 531 -3.61 3.63 15.63
CA ARG A 531 -3.69 2.39 16.41
C ARG A 531 -4.75 2.51 17.49
N GLU A 532 -5.82 1.75 17.41
CA GLU A 532 -6.92 1.81 18.37
C GLU A 532 -6.48 1.42 19.80
N VAL A 533 -6.94 2.14 20.82
CA VAL A 533 -6.58 1.88 22.23
C VAL A 533 -7.03 0.50 22.71
N THR A 534 -8.23 0.05 22.31
CA THR A 534 -8.86 -1.14 22.87
C THR A 534 -8.38 -2.43 22.23
N THR A 535 -8.28 -2.45 20.91
CA THR A 535 -7.95 -3.66 20.14
C THR A 535 -6.51 -3.70 19.66
N ASN A 536 -5.82 -2.54 19.65
CA ASN A 536 -4.58 -2.30 18.93
C ASN A 536 -4.70 -2.39 17.40
N ASP A 537 -5.92 -2.42 16.86
CA ASP A 537 -6.11 -2.49 15.42
C ASP A 537 -5.66 -1.20 14.73
N LEU A 538 -5.03 -1.34 13.57
CA LEU A 538 -4.75 -0.24 12.66
C LEU A 538 -6.03 0.18 11.94
N TRP A 539 -6.43 1.42 12.15
CA TRP A 539 -7.46 2.10 11.38
C TRP A 539 -6.83 3.09 10.41
N VAL A 540 -7.20 3.00 9.13
CA VAL A 540 -6.82 3.97 8.10
C VAL A 540 -8.08 4.69 7.64
N GLN A 541 -8.16 6.01 7.85
CA GLN A 541 -9.33 6.82 7.51
C GLN A 541 -8.98 7.92 6.51
N VAL A 542 -9.84 8.09 5.50
CA VAL A 542 -9.68 9.13 4.48
C VAL A 542 -10.63 10.29 4.75
N TYR A 543 -10.08 11.50 4.67
CA TYR A 543 -10.81 12.74 4.82
C TYR A 543 -10.65 13.58 3.55
N GLN A 544 -11.78 14.02 3.01
CA GLN A 544 -11.82 15.11 2.06
C GLN A 544 -11.39 16.41 2.73
N ILE A 545 -10.65 17.24 2.01
CA ILE A 545 -10.32 18.61 2.40
C ILE A 545 -10.99 19.55 1.41
N SER A 546 -11.96 20.35 1.84
CA SER A 546 -12.56 21.38 0.96
C SER A 546 -11.59 22.54 0.70
N SER A 547 -11.93 23.41 -0.26
CA SER A 547 -11.21 24.67 -0.53
C SER A 547 -11.15 25.64 0.67
N LEU A 548 -12.06 25.50 1.63
CA LEU A 548 -12.08 26.26 2.88
C LEU A 548 -11.36 25.53 4.03
N GLY A 549 -10.78 24.35 3.78
CA GLY A 549 -10.15 23.52 4.81
C GLY A 549 -11.14 22.72 5.67
N THR A 550 -12.44 22.74 5.38
CA THR A 550 -13.40 21.84 6.06
C THR A 550 -13.08 20.39 5.74
N LEU A 551 -13.10 19.55 6.78
CA LEU A 551 -12.77 18.13 6.72
C LEU A 551 -14.03 17.27 6.74
N THR A 552 -14.09 16.23 5.92
CA THR A 552 -15.22 15.28 5.90
C THR A 552 -14.68 13.86 5.68
N ARG A 553 -14.98 12.94 6.60
CA ARG A 553 -14.59 11.52 6.45
C ARG A 553 -15.32 10.91 5.26
N LEU A 554 -14.59 10.24 4.38
CA LEU A 554 -15.12 9.57 3.20
C LEU A 554 -15.12 8.05 3.36
N SER A 555 -14.00 7.50 3.82
CA SER A 555 -13.79 6.06 3.88
C SER A 555 -12.93 5.67 5.08
N GLU A 556 -12.99 4.39 5.44
CA GLU A 556 -12.11 3.79 6.45
C GLU A 556 -11.75 2.35 6.08
N TRP A 557 -10.67 1.86 6.66
CA TRP A 557 -10.19 0.49 6.57
C TRP A 557 -9.65 0.03 7.92
N ASP A 558 -9.93 -1.22 8.29
CA ASP A 558 -9.37 -1.92 9.46
C ASP A 558 -8.36 -2.98 8.99
N ALA A 559 -7.12 -2.87 9.44
CA ALA A 559 -6.01 -3.74 9.05
C ALA A 559 -5.49 -4.66 10.17
N GLY A 560 -6.23 -4.76 11.28
CA GLY A 560 -5.88 -5.66 12.39
C GLY A 560 -4.75 -5.14 13.30
N PRO A 561 -4.34 -5.94 14.29
CA PRO A 561 -3.58 -5.47 15.44
C PRO A 561 -2.10 -5.16 15.13
N ILE A 562 -1.61 -4.04 15.66
CA ILE A 562 -0.24 -3.54 15.47
C ILE A 562 0.36 -2.99 16.79
N SER A 563 1.69 -2.89 16.86
CA SER A 563 2.41 -2.36 18.04
C SER A 563 3.17 -1.04 17.82
N ALA A 564 3.32 -0.61 16.57
CA ALA A 564 3.86 0.69 16.18
C ALA A 564 3.37 1.00 14.77
N LEU A 565 3.33 2.28 14.39
CA LEU A 565 3.02 2.70 13.03
C LEU A 565 3.83 3.93 12.59
N SER A 566 4.06 4.03 11.28
CA SER A 566 4.47 5.26 10.59
C SER A 566 3.87 5.24 9.18
N SER A 567 3.43 6.38 8.65
CA SER A 567 2.86 6.49 7.32
C SER A 567 3.57 7.51 6.45
N VAL A 568 3.64 7.26 5.14
CA VAL A 568 4.22 8.20 4.18
C VAL A 568 3.53 8.12 2.81
N LYS A 569 3.43 9.26 2.13
CA LYS A 569 3.02 9.32 0.71
C LYS A 569 4.12 8.70 -0.15
N VAL A 570 3.76 7.74 -0.99
CA VAL A 570 4.68 6.94 -1.82
C VAL A 570 4.36 7.00 -3.30
N GLY A 571 3.11 7.26 -3.66
CA GLY A 571 2.69 7.59 -5.02
C GLY A 571 1.74 8.77 -4.98
N ASP A 572 1.20 9.17 -6.13
CA ASP A 572 0.24 10.28 -6.14
C ASP A 572 -0.97 9.97 -5.26
N ARG A 573 -1.57 8.80 -5.44
CA ARG A 573 -2.77 8.35 -4.72
C ARG A 573 -2.50 7.31 -3.64
N ASP A 574 -1.23 7.00 -3.37
CA ASP A 574 -0.84 5.84 -2.58
C ASP A 574 -0.09 6.22 -1.28
N VAL A 575 -0.40 5.48 -0.21
CA VAL A 575 0.24 5.59 1.13
C VAL A 575 0.85 4.26 1.51
N ALA A 576 2.09 4.29 1.98
CA ALA A 576 2.70 3.20 2.71
C ALA A 576 2.50 3.42 4.21
N VAL A 577 2.09 2.38 4.93
CA VAL A 577 1.97 2.36 6.38
C VAL A 577 2.87 1.24 6.92
N GLY A 578 4.01 1.63 7.47
CA GLY A 578 4.92 0.74 8.17
C GLY A 578 4.35 0.43 9.53
N VAL A 579 4.20 -0.86 9.85
CA VAL A 579 3.64 -1.33 11.11
C VAL A 579 4.53 -2.39 11.72
N VAL A 580 4.46 -2.56 13.04
CA VAL A 580 5.09 -3.70 13.71
C VAL A 580 4.01 -4.67 14.16
N THR A 581 4.08 -5.91 13.69
CA THR A 581 3.15 -6.99 14.03
C THR A 581 3.94 -8.18 14.53
N GLY A 582 3.74 -8.57 15.81
CA GLY A 582 4.49 -9.69 16.39
C GLY A 582 6.01 -9.48 16.42
N GLY A 583 6.48 -8.22 16.44
CA GLY A 583 7.89 -7.86 16.39
C GLY A 583 8.50 -7.87 14.99
N ILE A 584 7.69 -8.03 13.93
CA ILE A 584 8.11 -7.97 12.53
C ILE A 584 7.62 -6.66 11.92
N LEU A 585 8.48 -5.97 11.15
CA LEU A 585 8.08 -4.85 10.29
C LEU A 585 7.20 -5.41 9.18
N SER A 586 6.01 -4.87 9.00
CA SER A 586 5.23 -5.03 7.78
C SER A 586 5.00 -3.66 7.15
N VAL A 587 5.17 -3.54 5.85
CA VAL A 587 4.77 -2.35 5.08
C VAL A 587 3.44 -2.66 4.42
N LEU A 588 2.38 -2.02 4.91
CA LEU A 588 1.05 -2.10 4.33
C LEU A 588 0.86 -0.98 3.32
N SER A 589 0.12 -1.25 2.27
CA SER A 589 -0.04 -0.31 1.16
C SER A 589 -1.50 -0.03 0.93
N PHE A 590 -1.82 1.24 0.76
CA PHE A 590 -3.18 1.71 0.58
C PHE A 590 -3.24 2.66 -0.61
N SER A 591 -4.30 2.53 -1.40
CA SER A 591 -4.61 3.42 -2.51
C SER A 591 -5.90 4.17 -2.24
N VAL A 592 -5.96 5.44 -2.64
CA VAL A 592 -7.13 6.30 -2.50
C VAL A 592 -7.67 6.65 -3.89
N ASP A 593 -8.88 6.21 -4.20
CA ASP A 593 -9.51 6.47 -5.50
C ASP A 593 -9.93 7.94 -5.68
N ALA A 594 -10.48 8.28 -6.86
CA ALA A 594 -10.92 9.65 -7.16
C ALA A 594 -12.10 10.12 -6.30
N ASN A 595 -12.80 9.19 -5.65
CA ASN A 595 -13.92 9.42 -4.73
C ASN A 595 -13.48 9.42 -3.26
N GLY A 596 -12.18 9.32 -2.99
CA GLY A 596 -11.62 9.27 -1.63
C GLY A 596 -11.94 7.98 -0.86
N ILE A 597 -12.20 6.89 -1.58
CA ILE A 597 -12.34 5.56 -1.02
C ILE A 597 -10.96 4.92 -0.88
N VAL A 598 -10.68 4.35 0.30
CA VAL A 598 -9.42 3.65 0.57
C VAL A 598 -9.57 2.15 0.36
N GLY A 599 -8.58 1.54 -0.29
CA GLY A 599 -8.42 0.10 -0.40
C GLY A 599 -6.99 -0.34 -0.08
N ARG A 600 -6.82 -1.52 0.51
CA ARG A 600 -5.49 -2.11 0.77
C ARG A 600 -4.94 -2.75 -0.50
N SER A 601 -3.81 -2.25 -0.96
CA SER A 601 -3.16 -2.62 -2.22
C SER A 601 -1.98 -3.59 -2.08
N GLY A 602 -1.43 -3.82 -0.89
CA GLY A 602 -0.28 -4.72 -0.75
C GLY A 602 0.22 -4.84 0.68
N THR A 603 1.07 -5.83 0.95
CA THR A 603 1.69 -6.04 2.27
C THR A 603 2.99 -6.81 2.21
N ARG A 604 4.03 -6.25 2.82
CA ARG A 604 5.35 -6.87 2.85
C ARG A 604 5.97 -6.93 4.24
N ASP A 605 6.31 -8.13 4.68
CA ASP A 605 7.13 -8.33 5.87
C ASP A 605 8.62 -8.04 5.60
N ALA A 606 9.28 -7.42 6.55
CA ALA A 606 10.60 -6.82 6.41
C ALA A 606 11.55 -7.12 7.57
N GLY A 607 11.25 -8.17 8.35
CA GLY A 607 12.12 -8.68 9.40
C GLY A 607 11.85 -8.08 10.78
N ALA A 608 12.59 -8.55 11.78
CA ALA A 608 12.31 -8.24 13.18
C ALA A 608 12.81 -6.84 13.59
N ILE A 609 11.93 -5.99 14.14
CA ILE A 609 12.25 -4.61 14.52
C ILE A 609 11.44 -4.15 15.74
N SER A 610 11.80 -2.97 16.28
CA SER A 610 11.14 -2.38 17.46
C SER A 610 10.52 -0.99 17.24
N ALA A 611 10.93 -0.27 16.20
CA ALA A 611 10.40 1.06 15.82
C ALA A 611 10.50 1.26 14.31
N VAL A 612 9.63 2.09 13.73
CA VAL A 612 9.60 2.38 12.30
C VAL A 612 9.37 3.87 12.05
N ALA A 613 10.18 4.44 11.16
CA ALA A 613 9.92 5.70 10.49
C ALA A 613 10.02 5.46 8.98
N LEU A 614 9.06 5.96 8.20
CA LEU A 614 9.07 5.84 6.75
C LEU A 614 9.39 7.19 6.09
N GLY A 615 10.12 7.12 4.98
CA GLY A 615 10.40 8.24 4.10
C GLY A 615 10.31 7.80 2.65
N ALA A 616 9.74 8.63 1.79
CA ALA A 616 9.65 8.39 0.36
C ALA A 616 9.53 9.73 -0.37
N THR A 617 9.80 9.75 -1.67
CA THR A 617 9.30 10.84 -2.52
C THR A 617 8.26 10.30 -3.49
N PRO A 618 7.15 11.02 -3.72
CA PRO A 618 6.09 10.53 -4.60
C PRO A 618 6.50 10.33 -6.06
N SER A 619 7.59 10.96 -6.47
CA SER A 619 8.17 10.85 -7.82
C SER A 619 9.31 9.84 -7.90
N SER A 620 9.82 9.37 -6.77
CA SER A 620 10.85 8.32 -6.72
C SER A 620 10.15 6.99 -6.58
N GLU A 621 10.58 5.99 -7.32
CA GLU A 621 10.20 4.59 -7.09
C GLU A 621 10.78 4.05 -5.77
N HIS A 622 11.20 4.90 -4.83
CA HIS A 622 11.99 4.54 -3.66
C HIS A 622 11.24 4.82 -2.36
N LEU A 623 11.17 3.81 -1.50
CA LEU A 623 10.71 3.88 -0.12
C LEU A 623 11.84 3.46 0.81
N VAL A 624 12.09 4.25 1.84
CA VAL A 624 13.09 3.95 2.87
C VAL A 624 12.40 3.82 4.22
N ALA A 625 12.71 2.74 4.94
CA ALA A 625 12.34 2.57 6.33
C ALA A 625 13.58 2.74 7.21
N ALA A 626 13.50 3.59 8.23
CA ALA A 626 14.46 3.61 9.33
C ALA A 626 13.88 2.84 10.51
N VAL A 627 14.60 1.81 10.96
CA VAL A 627 14.13 0.89 12.00
C VAL A 627 15.16 0.73 13.09
N THR A 628 14.71 0.48 14.32
CA THR A 628 15.62 0.02 15.39
C THR A 628 15.62 -1.50 15.41
N ASN A 629 16.75 -2.09 15.01
CA ASN A 629 16.93 -3.54 14.92
C ASN A 629 17.09 -4.19 16.31
N SER A 630 17.20 -5.52 16.34
CA SER A 630 17.26 -6.30 17.59
C SER A 630 18.50 -6.02 18.47
N VAL A 631 19.54 -5.39 17.91
CA VAL A 631 20.77 -5.01 18.62
C VAL A 631 20.73 -3.53 19.07
N GLY A 632 19.69 -2.79 18.68
CA GLY A 632 19.51 -1.37 19.02
C GLY A 632 20.12 -0.40 18.01
N ASN A 633 20.61 -0.88 16.87
CA ASN A 633 21.06 -0.02 15.78
C ASN A 633 19.87 0.54 15.01
N VAL A 634 19.99 1.78 14.55
CA VAL A 634 19.20 2.33 13.47
C VAL A 634 19.71 1.71 12.17
N GLU A 635 18.86 0.91 11.53
CA GLU A 635 19.07 0.30 10.23
C GLU A 635 18.18 1.01 9.21
N LEU A 636 18.74 1.38 8.06
CA LEU A 636 17.97 1.84 6.91
C LEU A 636 17.68 0.67 6.00
N ILE A 637 16.44 0.55 5.52
CA ILE A 637 16.03 -0.50 4.58
C ILE A 637 15.43 0.17 3.35
N HIS A 638 15.93 -0.20 2.17
CA HIS A 638 15.51 0.34 0.89
C HIS A 638 14.56 -0.63 0.15
N TYR A 639 13.45 -0.09 -0.33
CA TYR A 639 12.48 -0.75 -1.20
C TYR A 639 12.34 0.03 -2.50
N ILE A 640 12.37 -0.67 -3.63
CA ILE A 640 11.79 -0.12 -4.86
C ILE A 640 10.28 -0.35 -4.81
N THR A 641 9.53 0.52 -5.46
CA THR A 641 8.09 0.59 -5.42
C THR A 641 7.54 0.83 -6.83
N ASN A 642 6.44 0.16 -7.12
CA ASN A 642 5.63 0.22 -8.32
C ASN A 642 4.21 0.65 -7.91
N TYR A 643 4.15 1.69 -7.08
CA TYR A 643 2.89 2.38 -6.87
C TYR A 643 2.45 3.02 -8.18
N SER A 644 1.14 3.16 -8.36
CA SER A 644 0.63 3.79 -9.57
C SER A 644 1.12 5.23 -9.65
N THR A 645 1.95 5.52 -10.65
CA THR A 645 2.12 6.88 -11.14
C THR A 645 0.81 7.24 -11.84
N ALA A 646 0.24 8.41 -11.58
CA ALA A 646 -1.02 8.79 -12.18
C ALA A 646 -0.92 8.70 -13.72
N LEU A 647 -1.80 7.90 -14.35
CA LEU A 647 -2.04 7.93 -15.79
C LEU A 647 -2.81 9.20 -16.19
#